data_AF-A0AA47N443-F1
#
_entry.id   AF-A0AA47N443-F1
#
_cell.length_a   1.000
_cell.length_b   1.000
_cell.length_c   1.000
_cell.angle_alpha   90.00
_cell.angle_beta   90.00
_cell.angle_gamma   90.00
#
_symmetry.space_group_name_H-M   'P 1'
#
loop_
_entity.id
_entity.type
_entity.pdbx_description
1 polymer ?
#
loop_
_entity_poly.entity_id
_entity_poly.type
_entity_poly.pdbx_seq_one_letter_code
_entity_poly.pdbx_strand_id
1 'polypeptide(L)'
;MLFSGAEPKFDLPSQGSSLVSMFRGMGLEASRASWGRGQQPVGRMAAGDATAEVKLPPSSAAVLASPGRDGQLQDSMGRGIRTAQSGCLLLHVFTAHTSSQPRCREPLNKVGTKGRPITVGSNHIPITCKNEAVYQYHVTFVPNIESMAMRFGMMKEHRPTTGEVVAFDGSILFLPIKMKDVVLLKSERRTDNQEIEIKIQMTKILPPYSDLCIPFYNVLLRRIMKMVGLKLVGRNHYDPQSAVILGKHRLQVWPGYATSIKRTDAGLYLSVDVTHKVLRNDSVLNAMKVVYQQGTENFQDECSKELVGSIIITRYNNRTYRIDDVDWNKSPKDTFTLMDGSSTSFVDYYSKNYGITIKELDQPLLVHRPKERSKPGGKQILTGEILLVPELSFMTGIPDKMRKDFRAMKDLTQHINVSSAEHTGSIKQLLTNINNNPETVKELDRWGLEIDNEVLITQGRILPLETICLHSASVVPGSDMSWSKELVRDASISCVSVGLCPPPLRLCTIPLHVWAIFYPRRCAEQTEELVSIFQKVAGPMGMRLERPIRIELRDDRTETYVKSIHSQLTSEPSMQMVVCIITGNRDDLYSAIKKLCCVKSPIPSQVINARTISQPQKLRSVAQKILLQINCKVGGELWTVNIPLKHVMVIGVDVHHDPSQKNRSVMGFVASLNSLLTRWYSRVTFQSPHEEIINGFQVNHNLPEKIVVYRDGVSDSQLKVVVAHEVPQLLKSFQTFPSYDPKLVFIVVQKRITTTLYGVTGDGLGTPPPGTILDHTLTHRDWVDFYLMAHHVRQGCGFPTHYVSVYNTANLSPDHLQRLTFKMCHLYWNWPGTIRVPAPCKYAHKLAYLSGQYLHSEPAIQLSDRLYFL
;
A
#
# COMPACT_ATOMS: atom_id res chain seq x y z
N MET A 1 42.92 -27.65 7.78
CA MET A 1 42.61 -27.83 9.22
C MET A 1 42.11 -26.50 9.78
N LEU A 2 41.04 -26.33 10.54
CA LEU A 2 39.83 -27.08 10.91
C LEU A 2 38.93 -26.06 11.67
N PHE A 3 37.62 -26.36 11.80
CA PHE A 3 36.53 -25.64 12.50
C PHE A 3 35.93 -24.42 11.76
N SER A 4 34.72 -24.41 11.18
CA SER A 4 33.39 -25.02 11.47
C SER A 4 32.69 -24.49 12.72
N GLY A 5 31.76 -23.53 12.53
CA GLY A 5 30.75 -23.11 13.49
C GLY A 5 29.46 -22.82 12.73
N ALA A 6 28.50 -23.74 12.79
CA ALA A 6 27.20 -23.68 12.15
C ALA A 6 26.20 -22.90 13.04
N GLU A 7 25.55 -21.89 12.48
CA GLU A 7 24.34 -21.28 13.08
C GLU A 7 23.09 -22.06 12.65
N PRO A 8 22.10 -22.27 13.55
CA PRO A 8 20.90 -23.05 13.25
C PRO A 8 19.93 -22.24 12.37
N LYS A 9 19.65 -22.75 11.17
CA LYS A 9 18.53 -22.30 10.34
C LYS A 9 17.22 -22.66 11.03
N PHE A 10 16.49 -21.65 11.52
CA PHE A 10 15.08 -21.79 11.87
C PHE A 10 14.23 -21.74 10.60
N ASP A 11 13.83 -22.89 10.09
CA ASP A 11 12.85 -23.01 9.00
C ASP A 11 11.44 -22.70 9.51
N LEU A 12 10.94 -21.50 9.20
CA LEU A 12 9.52 -21.17 9.28
C LEU A 12 8.81 -21.73 8.02
N PRO A 13 7.77 -22.58 8.13
CA PRO A 13 7.09 -23.14 6.96
C PRO A 13 6.35 -22.05 6.18
N SER A 14 6.67 -21.94 4.88
CA SER A 14 6.05 -20.97 3.97
C SER A 14 4.59 -21.37 3.64
N GLN A 15 3.63 -20.49 3.95
CA GLN A 15 2.18 -20.72 3.74
C GLN A 15 1.73 -20.78 2.26
N GLY A 16 2.62 -20.48 1.30
CA GLY A 16 2.25 -20.32 -0.11
C GLY A 16 2.14 -21.61 -0.93
N SER A 17 2.85 -22.69 -0.55
CA SER A 17 2.83 -23.97 -1.28
C SER A 17 1.67 -24.88 -0.86
N SER A 18 1.35 -24.89 0.45
CA SER A 18 0.28 -25.70 1.06
C SER A 18 -1.11 -25.36 0.50
N LEU A 19 -1.38 -24.09 0.19
CA LEU A 19 -2.65 -23.67 -0.41
C LEU A 19 -2.92 -24.30 -1.78
N VAL A 20 -1.92 -24.35 -2.68
CA VAL A 20 -2.07 -24.90 -4.05
C VAL A 20 -2.32 -26.40 -4.02
N SER A 21 -1.65 -27.11 -3.12
CA SER A 21 -1.84 -28.54 -2.94
C SER A 21 -3.19 -28.83 -2.27
N MET A 22 -3.65 -28.01 -1.31
CA MET A 22 -5.00 -28.09 -0.73
C MET A 22 -6.14 -28.01 -1.76
N PHE A 23 -6.03 -27.18 -2.81
CA PHE A 23 -7.06 -27.13 -3.86
C PHE A 23 -7.27 -28.50 -4.53
N ARG A 24 -6.17 -29.20 -4.87
CA ARG A 24 -6.25 -30.51 -5.51
C ARG A 24 -6.83 -31.57 -4.57
N GLY A 25 -6.49 -31.51 -3.28
CA GLY A 25 -7.05 -32.42 -2.27
C GLY A 25 -8.54 -32.27 -2.03
N MET A 26 -9.10 -31.07 -2.24
CA MET A 26 -10.56 -30.82 -2.22
C MET A 26 -11.27 -31.19 -3.53
N GLY A 27 -10.56 -31.77 -4.52
CA GLY A 27 -11.13 -32.12 -5.82
C GLY A 27 -11.29 -30.94 -6.79
N LEU A 28 -10.58 -29.83 -6.56
CA LEU A 28 -10.54 -28.70 -7.49
C LEU A 28 -9.30 -28.82 -8.39
N GLU A 29 -9.49 -28.76 -9.72
CA GLU A 29 -8.36 -28.61 -10.63
C GLU A 29 -7.66 -27.28 -10.37
N ALA A 30 -6.39 -27.36 -9.97
CA ALA A 30 -5.54 -26.18 -9.87
C ALA A 30 -5.30 -25.60 -11.27
N SER A 31 -6.13 -24.66 -11.70
CA SER A 31 -5.68 -23.71 -12.72
C SER A 31 -4.42 -23.03 -12.17
N ARG A 32 -3.31 -23.15 -12.91
CA ARG A 32 -2.01 -22.56 -12.57
C ARG A 32 -2.13 -21.03 -12.59
N ALA A 33 -2.71 -20.46 -11.53
CA ALA A 33 -2.74 -19.03 -11.28
C ALA A 33 -1.42 -18.63 -10.61
N SER A 34 -0.68 -17.74 -11.26
CA SER A 34 0.50 -17.10 -10.69
C SER A 34 0.06 -16.24 -9.50
N TRP A 35 0.50 -16.57 -8.28
CA TRP A 35 0.23 -15.69 -7.15
C TRP A 35 1.23 -14.54 -7.20
N GLY A 36 0.79 -13.41 -7.73
CA GLY A 36 1.49 -12.14 -7.56
C GLY A 36 1.31 -11.61 -6.15
N ARG A 37 2.36 -10.98 -5.58
CA ARG A 37 2.22 -9.98 -4.51
C ARG A 37 1.26 -8.87 -4.99
N GLY A 38 0.60 -8.21 -4.04
CA GLY A 38 -0.54 -7.33 -4.27
C GLY A 38 -0.46 -6.44 -5.52
N GLN A 39 -1.52 -6.48 -6.35
CA GLN A 39 -1.77 -5.41 -7.30
C GLN A 39 -2.19 -4.17 -6.52
N GLN A 40 -1.31 -3.17 -6.48
CA GLN A 40 -1.74 -1.79 -6.34
C GLN A 40 -2.42 -1.35 -7.66
N PRO A 41 -3.36 -0.38 -7.61
CA PRO A 41 -3.87 0.27 -8.82
C PRO A 41 -2.71 0.86 -9.65
N VAL A 42 -2.73 0.58 -10.95
CA VAL A 42 -1.61 0.76 -11.89
C VAL A 42 -1.35 2.22 -12.27
N GLY A 43 -0.09 2.64 -12.19
CA GLY A 43 0.57 3.71 -12.97
C GLY A 43 2.03 3.84 -12.50
N ARG A 44 3.08 4.07 -13.30
CA ARG A 44 3.32 4.39 -14.72
C ARG A 44 4.75 3.89 -15.06
N MET A 45 5.06 3.66 -16.34
CA MET A 45 6.38 3.40 -16.95
C MET A 45 6.33 4.05 -18.36
N ALA A 46 7.37 4.33 -19.15
CA ALA A 46 8.84 4.44 -19.08
C ALA A 46 9.28 5.02 -20.47
N ALA A 47 10.51 5.52 -20.63
CA ALA A 47 11.13 5.70 -21.96
C ALA A 47 12.67 5.68 -21.89
N GLY A 48 13.26 4.64 -22.50
CA GLY A 48 14.28 4.71 -23.56
C GLY A 48 15.72 5.14 -23.23
N ASP A 49 16.60 4.14 -23.14
CA ASP A 49 18.06 4.22 -22.99
C ASP A 49 18.81 4.55 -24.29
N ALA A 50 20.04 5.01 -24.09
CA ALA A 50 21.07 5.31 -25.09
C ALA A 50 21.91 4.07 -25.47
N THR A 51 22.58 4.14 -26.62
CA THR A 51 23.75 3.30 -26.93
C THR A 51 24.85 4.14 -27.56
N ALA A 52 26.01 4.20 -26.90
CA ALA A 52 27.32 4.38 -27.52
C ALA A 52 28.39 3.88 -26.53
N GLU A 53 29.26 3.01 -27.02
CA GLU A 53 30.17 2.15 -26.30
C GLU A 53 31.63 2.62 -26.49
N VAL A 54 32.51 2.20 -25.57
CA VAL A 54 33.99 2.09 -25.65
C VAL A 54 34.87 3.36 -25.46
N LYS A 55 35.64 3.40 -24.35
CA LYS A 55 37.12 3.20 -24.30
C LYS A 55 37.72 3.62 -22.94
N LEU A 56 38.25 2.65 -22.20
CA LEU A 56 39.36 2.83 -21.25
C LEU A 56 40.68 3.03 -22.03
N PRO A 57 41.69 3.72 -21.48
CA PRO A 57 42.85 3.00 -20.92
C PRO A 57 43.50 3.76 -19.71
N PRO A 58 44.74 3.48 -19.24
CA PRO A 58 44.94 2.80 -17.95
C PRO A 58 45.92 3.52 -16.98
N SER A 59 46.01 2.96 -15.76
CA SER A 59 47.19 2.84 -14.88
C SER A 59 48.15 4.03 -14.67
N SER A 60 48.36 4.40 -13.39
CA SER A 60 49.72 4.43 -12.83
C SER A 60 49.70 4.27 -11.31
N ALA A 61 50.65 3.47 -10.83
CA ALA A 61 50.94 3.16 -9.44
C ALA A 61 52.16 3.97 -8.97
N ALA A 62 52.22 4.29 -7.67
CA ALA A 62 53.42 4.49 -6.84
C ALA A 62 52.92 4.87 -5.42
N VAL A 63 53.03 4.05 -4.37
CA VAL A 63 54.22 3.65 -3.55
C VAL A 63 54.80 4.80 -2.72
N LEU A 64 55.14 4.46 -1.47
CA LEU A 64 55.91 5.16 -0.42
C LEU A 64 55.07 5.92 0.62
N ALA A 65 55.35 5.90 1.92
CA ALA A 65 56.17 5.08 2.81
C ALA A 65 55.91 5.65 4.22
N SER A 66 55.80 4.79 5.22
CA SER A 66 55.99 5.15 6.64
C SER A 66 57.49 5.16 6.98
N PRO A 67 57.91 5.92 7.98
CA PRO A 67 58.29 5.32 9.28
C PRO A 67 57.74 6.18 10.45
N GLY A 68 57.38 5.67 11.63
CA GLY A 68 58.09 4.72 12.49
C GLY A 68 58.84 5.51 13.57
N ARG A 69 58.43 5.39 14.85
CA ARG A 69 59.34 5.42 16.02
C ARG A 69 58.65 5.05 17.34
N ASP A 70 59.34 4.16 18.03
CA ASP A 70 59.10 3.55 19.34
C ASP A 70 59.24 4.50 20.53
N GLY A 71 58.72 4.06 21.68
CA GLY A 71 59.01 4.63 23.00
C GLY A 71 58.36 3.84 24.15
N GLN A 72 59.12 2.91 24.73
CA GLN A 72 58.79 1.96 25.80
C GLN A 72 58.63 2.54 27.22
N LEU A 73 57.79 1.84 28.00
CA LEU A 73 57.92 1.34 29.41
C LEU A 73 58.31 2.27 30.57
N GLN A 74 57.52 2.23 31.67
CA GLN A 74 57.96 1.64 32.96
C GLN A 74 56.84 1.49 34.02
N ASP A 75 56.93 0.36 34.73
CA ASP A 75 56.12 -0.14 35.85
C ASP A 75 56.21 0.68 37.15
N SER A 76 55.17 0.58 38.01
CA SER A 76 55.39 0.26 39.43
C SER A 76 54.14 -0.33 40.11
N MET A 77 54.41 -1.35 40.94
CA MET A 77 53.49 -2.21 41.68
C MET A 77 52.97 -1.56 42.98
N GLY A 78 51.80 -2.04 43.47
CA GLY A 78 51.74 -2.51 44.87
C GLY A 78 50.58 -2.07 45.78
N ARG A 79 49.59 -2.98 45.91
CA ARG A 79 48.84 -3.37 47.14
C ARG A 79 47.81 -2.40 47.79
N GLY A 80 46.58 -2.90 47.92
CA GLY A 80 45.60 -2.48 48.94
C GLY A 80 44.18 -3.02 48.70
N ILE A 81 43.86 -4.17 49.29
CA ILE A 81 42.58 -4.90 49.21
C ILE A 81 41.54 -4.34 50.21
N ARG A 82 40.28 -4.17 49.77
CA ARG A 82 38.99 -4.49 50.46
C ARG A 82 37.79 -4.03 49.61
N THR A 83 37.19 -4.92 48.82
CA THR A 83 35.85 -5.53 49.01
C THR A 83 34.66 -4.57 49.18
N ALA A 84 33.80 -4.44 48.15
CA ALA A 84 32.41 -4.96 48.15
C ALA A 84 31.58 -4.52 46.92
N GLN A 85 31.01 -5.51 46.23
CA GLN A 85 29.69 -5.57 45.59
C GLN A 85 29.32 -4.63 44.42
N SER A 86 29.35 -5.18 43.20
CA SER A 86 28.12 -5.37 42.41
C SER A 86 28.37 -6.43 41.32
N GLY A 87 27.75 -7.59 41.54
CA GLY A 87 27.85 -8.76 40.69
C GLY A 87 27.00 -8.64 39.42
N CYS A 88 27.60 -9.14 38.36
CA CYS A 88 27.01 -9.55 37.10
C CYS A 88 25.69 -10.33 37.30
N LEU A 89 24.60 -9.86 36.69
CA LEU A 89 23.35 -10.61 36.57
C LEU A 89 22.62 -10.20 35.29
N LEU A 90 23.09 -10.68 34.15
CA LEU A 90 22.37 -10.59 32.88
C LEU A 90 22.88 -11.65 31.89
N LEU A 91 22.72 -12.94 32.25
CA LEU A 91 22.66 -14.02 31.27
C LEU A 91 22.14 -15.32 31.93
N HIS A 92 20.85 -15.40 32.26
CA HIS A 92 20.15 -16.68 32.46
C HIS A 92 18.63 -16.47 32.56
N VAL A 93 17.94 -16.42 31.41
CA VAL A 93 16.61 -17.01 31.25
C VAL A 93 16.46 -17.32 29.75
N PHE A 94 16.88 -18.51 29.31
CA PHE A 94 16.29 -19.24 28.18
C PHE A 94 16.99 -20.59 28.10
N THR A 95 16.53 -21.55 28.88
CA THR A 95 16.60 -22.99 28.57
C THR A 95 15.78 -23.76 29.60
N ALA A 96 15.12 -24.82 29.13
CA ALA A 96 14.20 -25.74 29.82
C ALA A 96 12.77 -25.24 30.09
N HIS A 97 11.81 -25.67 29.26
CA HIS A 97 10.79 -26.64 29.68
C HIS A 97 9.89 -27.10 28.51
N THR A 98 9.97 -28.41 28.25
CA THR A 98 8.86 -29.36 28.03
C THR A 98 7.56 -28.92 27.36
N SER A 99 7.14 -29.73 26.38
CA SER A 99 5.84 -29.74 25.70
C SER A 99 4.68 -29.26 26.58
N SER A 100 4.23 -28.04 26.35
CA SER A 100 2.94 -27.54 26.81
C SER A 100 2.27 -26.80 25.67
N GLN A 101 0.98 -27.09 25.46
CA GLN A 101 0.15 -26.41 24.47
C GLN A 101 0.25 -24.89 24.63
N PRO A 102 0.15 -24.09 23.54
CA PRO A 102 0.14 -22.65 23.66
C PRO A 102 -1.08 -22.22 24.47
N ARG A 103 -0.86 -21.82 25.74
CA ARG A 103 -1.91 -21.21 26.56
C ARG A 103 -2.44 -19.97 25.85
N CYS A 104 -3.76 -19.88 25.74
CA CYS A 104 -4.48 -18.70 25.25
C CYS A 104 -4.04 -17.49 26.08
N ARG A 105 -3.26 -16.56 25.50
CA ARG A 105 -2.94 -15.28 26.16
C ARG A 105 -4.24 -14.53 26.41
N GLU A 106 -4.35 -13.89 27.57
CA GLU A 106 -5.47 -13.00 27.86
C GLU A 106 -5.56 -11.89 26.79
N PRO A 107 -6.78 -11.47 26.38
CA PRO A 107 -6.93 -10.42 25.38
C PRO A 107 -6.26 -9.12 25.86
N LEU A 108 -5.50 -8.47 24.97
CA LEU A 108 -4.90 -7.18 25.28
C LEU A 108 -6.00 -6.15 25.53
N ASN A 109 -5.85 -5.34 26.59
CA ASN A 109 -6.75 -4.21 26.81
C ASN A 109 -6.45 -3.10 25.79
N LYS A 110 -7.31 -3.01 24.77
CA LYS A 110 -7.19 -2.04 23.67
C LYS A 110 -8.40 -1.12 23.51
N VAL A 111 -9.44 -1.31 24.32
CA VAL A 111 -10.67 -0.53 24.24
C VAL A 111 -10.47 0.83 24.92
N GLY A 112 -10.62 1.91 24.15
CA GLY A 112 -10.64 3.27 24.65
C GLY A 112 -11.98 3.63 25.30
N THR A 113 -11.99 4.67 26.14
CA THR A 113 -13.18 5.05 26.93
C THR A 113 -13.72 6.44 26.58
N LYS A 114 -12.97 7.31 25.89
CA LYS A 114 -13.46 8.65 25.55
C LYS A 114 -14.29 8.67 24.27
N GLY A 115 -15.13 9.69 24.14
CA GLY A 115 -16.05 9.84 23.01
C GLY A 115 -17.46 9.34 23.33
N ARG A 116 -18.39 9.64 22.43
CA ARG A 116 -19.80 9.21 22.57
C ARG A 116 -20.02 7.87 21.86
N PRO A 117 -20.81 6.94 22.42
CA PRO A 117 -21.13 5.70 21.73
C PRO A 117 -21.92 5.98 20.44
N ILE A 118 -21.70 5.15 19.43
CA ILE A 118 -22.46 5.14 18.19
C ILE A 118 -22.59 3.69 17.72
N THR A 119 -23.75 3.32 17.17
CA THR A 119 -23.90 2.05 16.46
C THR A 119 -23.24 2.15 15.08
N VAL A 120 -22.35 1.19 14.79
CA VAL A 120 -21.56 1.11 13.55
C VAL A 120 -21.82 -0.23 12.88
N GLY A 121 -22.11 -0.20 11.58
CA GLY A 121 -22.13 -1.39 10.73
C GLY A 121 -20.76 -1.65 10.09
N SER A 122 -20.49 -2.87 9.66
CA SER A 122 -19.31 -3.19 8.83
C SER A 122 -19.62 -4.24 7.79
N ASN A 123 -18.85 -4.27 6.71
CA ASN A 123 -18.93 -5.27 5.63
C ASN A 123 -18.40 -6.66 6.02
N HIS A 124 -18.45 -6.98 7.30
CA HIS A 124 -18.07 -8.27 7.86
C HIS A 124 -19.34 -9.01 8.23
N ILE A 125 -19.42 -10.28 7.87
CA ILE A 125 -20.55 -11.15 8.19
C ILE A 125 -20.08 -12.18 9.22
N PRO A 126 -20.73 -12.29 10.38
CA PRO A 126 -20.41 -13.32 11.37
C PRO A 126 -20.46 -14.73 10.75
N ILE A 127 -19.51 -15.58 11.13
CA ILE A 127 -19.53 -17.00 10.79
C ILE A 127 -19.63 -17.80 12.10
N THR A 128 -20.72 -18.54 12.25
CA THR A 128 -20.92 -19.45 13.38
C THR A 128 -20.35 -20.82 13.01
N CYS A 129 -19.62 -21.42 13.95
CA CYS A 129 -19.08 -22.77 13.80
C CYS A 129 -19.89 -23.75 14.67
N LYS A 130 -20.55 -24.72 14.04
CA LYS A 130 -21.29 -25.79 14.73
C LYS A 130 -20.34 -26.85 15.30
N ASN A 131 -19.22 -27.09 14.63
CA ASN A 131 -18.22 -28.05 15.06
C ASN A 131 -17.41 -27.48 16.24
N GLU A 132 -17.13 -28.29 17.25
CA GLU A 132 -16.28 -27.89 18.38
C GLU A 132 -14.80 -27.85 18.01
N ALA A 133 -14.38 -28.66 17.04
CA ALA A 133 -12.99 -28.80 16.62
C ALA A 133 -12.83 -29.21 15.16
N VAL A 134 -11.66 -28.91 14.61
CA VAL A 134 -11.13 -29.43 13.34
C VAL A 134 -9.91 -30.29 13.67
N TYR A 135 -9.86 -31.49 13.09
CA TYR A 135 -8.84 -32.49 13.41
C TYR A 135 -7.76 -32.50 12.32
N GLN A 136 -6.50 -32.34 12.73
CA GLN A 136 -5.34 -32.35 11.85
C GLN A 136 -4.60 -33.69 11.96
N TYR A 137 -4.38 -34.33 10.81
CA TYR A 137 -3.64 -35.58 10.67
C TYR A 137 -2.44 -35.39 9.74
N HIS A 138 -1.35 -36.12 10.01
CA HIS A 138 -0.24 -36.31 9.10
C HIS A 138 -0.46 -37.60 8.31
N VAL A 139 -0.30 -37.53 7.00
CA VAL A 139 -0.42 -38.64 6.07
C VAL A 139 0.97 -38.99 5.52
N THR A 140 1.38 -40.23 5.74
CA THR A 140 2.66 -40.76 5.27
C THR A 140 2.39 -41.90 4.29
N PHE A 141 3.12 -41.95 3.18
CA PHE A 141 3.02 -42.99 2.15
C PHE A 141 4.28 -43.84 2.18
N VAL A 142 4.14 -45.15 2.25
CA VAL A 142 5.24 -46.11 2.28
C VAL A 142 4.97 -47.20 1.22
N PRO A 143 5.81 -47.34 0.18
CA PRO A 143 6.94 -46.47 -0.20
C PRO A 143 6.55 -45.01 -0.51
N ASN A 144 7.50 -44.09 -0.37
CA ASN A 144 7.26 -42.66 -0.56
C ASN A 144 6.84 -42.35 -2.02
N ILE A 145 5.84 -41.48 -2.17
CA ILE A 145 5.32 -41.04 -3.47
C ILE A 145 5.69 -39.58 -3.67
N GLU A 146 6.50 -39.25 -4.67
CA GLU A 146 6.81 -37.84 -4.97
C GLU A 146 5.65 -37.10 -5.65
N SER A 147 4.86 -37.82 -6.45
CA SER A 147 3.78 -37.23 -7.24
C SER A 147 2.60 -36.82 -6.36
N MET A 148 2.41 -35.51 -6.19
CA MET A 148 1.25 -34.95 -5.49
C MET A 148 -0.08 -35.40 -6.09
N ALA A 149 -0.18 -35.49 -7.42
CA ALA A 149 -1.42 -35.93 -8.08
C ALA A 149 -1.78 -37.38 -7.70
N MET A 150 -0.79 -38.26 -7.59
CA MET A 150 -1.02 -39.64 -7.12
C MET A 150 -1.44 -39.66 -5.66
N ARG A 151 -0.78 -38.89 -4.78
CA ARG A 151 -1.18 -38.78 -3.37
C ARG A 151 -2.65 -38.34 -3.24
N PHE A 152 -3.09 -37.37 -4.04
CA PHE A 152 -4.49 -36.94 -4.07
C PHE A 152 -5.43 -38.02 -4.59
N GLY A 153 -5.03 -38.74 -5.65
CA GLY A 153 -5.81 -39.86 -6.20
C GLY A 153 -6.03 -40.97 -5.18
N MET A 154 -4.96 -41.41 -4.50
CA MET A 154 -5.02 -42.47 -3.50
C MET A 154 -5.85 -42.06 -2.27
N MET A 155 -5.71 -40.82 -1.81
CA MET A 155 -6.57 -40.31 -0.73
C MET A 155 -8.04 -40.23 -1.15
N LYS A 156 -8.33 -39.95 -2.43
CA LYS A 156 -9.70 -39.92 -2.96
C LYS A 156 -10.34 -41.31 -3.00
N GLU A 157 -9.56 -42.36 -3.23
CA GLU A 157 -10.04 -43.76 -3.19
C GLU A 157 -10.51 -44.16 -1.78
N HIS A 158 -9.93 -43.56 -0.73
CA HIS A 158 -10.28 -43.84 0.66
C HIS A 158 -11.32 -42.89 1.28
N ARG A 159 -12.11 -42.18 0.47
CA ARG A 159 -13.25 -41.36 0.94
C ARG A 159 -14.21 -42.09 1.89
N PRO A 160 -14.51 -43.39 1.73
CA PRO A 160 -15.36 -44.10 2.70
C PRO A 160 -14.81 -44.08 4.12
N THR A 161 -13.49 -43.96 4.29
CA THR A 161 -12.84 -43.89 5.61
C THR A 161 -12.59 -42.45 6.07
N THR A 162 -12.13 -41.57 5.17
CA THR A 162 -11.82 -40.17 5.51
C THR A 162 -13.05 -39.26 5.52
N GLY A 163 -14.18 -39.73 5.00
CA GLY A 163 -15.36 -38.94 4.71
C GLY A 163 -15.29 -38.20 3.38
N GLU A 164 -16.43 -37.66 2.96
CA GLU A 164 -16.57 -36.86 1.74
C GLU A 164 -15.95 -35.44 1.86
N VAL A 165 -15.70 -34.99 3.09
CA VAL A 165 -15.27 -33.64 3.42
C VAL A 165 -13.84 -33.68 3.94
N VAL A 166 -12.90 -33.40 3.05
CA VAL A 166 -11.47 -33.44 3.35
C VAL A 166 -10.76 -32.20 2.81
N ALA A 167 -9.85 -31.64 3.60
CA ALA A 167 -8.86 -30.69 3.10
C ALA A 167 -7.48 -31.32 3.25
N PHE A 168 -6.90 -31.77 2.13
CA PHE A 168 -5.64 -32.48 2.10
C PHE A 168 -4.62 -31.71 1.26
N ASP A 169 -3.41 -31.51 1.77
CA ASP A 169 -2.36 -30.74 1.08
C ASP A 169 -1.24 -31.61 0.49
N GLY A 170 -1.40 -32.93 0.52
CA GLY A 170 -0.40 -33.90 0.09
C GLY A 170 0.41 -34.51 1.24
N SER A 171 0.39 -33.92 2.43
CA SER A 171 1.00 -34.50 3.64
C SER A 171 0.16 -34.26 4.90
N ILE A 172 -0.59 -33.17 4.98
CA ILE A 172 -1.47 -32.82 6.10
C ILE A 172 -2.92 -32.92 5.65
N LEU A 173 -3.73 -33.61 6.44
CA LEU A 173 -5.16 -33.82 6.24
C LEU A 173 -5.94 -33.13 7.37
N PHE A 174 -6.92 -32.31 7.01
CA PHE A 174 -7.86 -31.69 7.93
C PHE A 174 -9.25 -32.27 7.73
N LEU A 175 -9.89 -32.65 8.84
CA LEU A 175 -11.23 -33.24 8.86
C LEU A 175 -12.13 -32.52 9.88
N PRO A 176 -13.43 -32.35 9.56
CA PRO A 176 -14.41 -31.85 10.53
C PRO A 176 -14.80 -32.91 11.58
N ILE A 177 -14.64 -34.19 11.26
CA ILE A 177 -15.02 -35.32 12.13
C ILE A 177 -13.77 -36.05 12.60
N LYS A 178 -13.77 -36.49 13.87
CA LYS A 178 -12.65 -37.23 14.46
C LYS A 178 -12.59 -38.66 13.91
N MET A 179 -11.42 -39.08 13.45
CA MET A 179 -11.07 -40.46 13.13
C MET A 179 -10.28 -41.09 14.29
N LYS A 180 -9.95 -42.38 14.19
CA LYS A 180 -8.99 -43.01 15.12
C LYS A 180 -7.63 -42.31 15.04
N ASP A 181 -6.90 -42.30 16.16
CA ASP A 181 -5.63 -41.58 16.28
C ASP A 181 -4.58 -42.06 15.28
N VAL A 182 -4.62 -43.34 14.91
CA VAL A 182 -3.82 -43.91 13.82
C VAL A 182 -4.73 -44.77 12.95
N VAL A 183 -4.69 -44.53 11.64
CA VAL A 183 -5.39 -45.30 10.62
C VAL A 183 -4.39 -45.72 9.56
N LEU A 184 -4.34 -47.02 9.27
CA LEU A 184 -3.53 -47.61 8.22
C LEU A 184 -4.44 -48.00 7.07
N LEU A 185 -4.12 -47.51 5.87
CA LEU A 185 -4.84 -47.80 4.64
C LEU A 185 -3.86 -48.38 3.62
N LYS A 186 -4.41 -49.12 2.65
CA LYS A 186 -3.64 -49.73 1.57
C LYS A 186 -4.25 -49.28 0.24
N SER A 187 -3.41 -48.78 -0.67
CA SER A 187 -3.79 -48.39 -2.03
C SER A 187 -2.75 -48.92 -3.01
N GLU A 188 -3.15 -49.16 -4.25
CA GLU A 188 -2.25 -49.64 -5.30
C GLU A 188 -1.79 -48.50 -6.20
N ARG A 189 -0.49 -48.43 -6.48
CA ARG A 189 0.06 -47.43 -7.39
C ARG A 189 -0.22 -47.81 -8.84
N ARG A 190 -1.09 -47.04 -9.51
CA ARG A 190 -1.54 -47.29 -10.90
C ARG A 190 -0.44 -47.42 -11.96
N THR A 191 0.80 -47.01 -11.69
CA THR A 191 1.90 -47.10 -12.66
C THR A 191 2.53 -48.49 -12.75
N ASP A 192 2.52 -49.24 -11.65
CA ASP A 192 3.24 -50.51 -11.51
C ASP A 192 2.59 -51.50 -10.55
N ASN A 193 1.37 -51.19 -10.10
CA ASN A 193 0.57 -51.98 -9.15
C ASN A 193 1.29 -52.27 -7.83
N GLN A 194 2.27 -51.46 -7.44
CA GLN A 194 2.93 -51.61 -6.15
C GLN A 194 1.96 -51.23 -5.03
N GLU A 195 1.88 -52.09 -4.00
CA GLU A 195 1.09 -51.81 -2.80
C GLU A 195 1.75 -50.67 -1.99
N ILE A 196 0.95 -49.65 -1.67
CA ILE A 196 1.35 -48.48 -0.88
C ILE A 196 0.57 -48.49 0.42
N GLU A 197 1.30 -48.52 1.53
CA GLU A 197 0.76 -48.30 2.87
C GLU A 197 0.64 -46.79 3.14
N ILE A 198 -0.57 -46.35 3.46
CA ILE A 198 -0.90 -44.98 3.80
C ILE A 198 -1.19 -44.92 5.29
N LYS A 199 -0.28 -44.31 6.04
CA LYS A 199 -0.42 -44.10 7.49
C LYS A 199 -0.95 -42.70 7.76
N ILE A 200 -2.16 -42.60 8.31
CA ILE A 200 -2.80 -41.37 8.76
C ILE A 200 -2.69 -41.32 10.28
N GLN A 201 -1.96 -40.33 10.81
CA GLN A 201 -1.73 -40.17 12.24
C GLN A 201 -2.21 -38.81 12.73
N MET A 202 -3.02 -38.77 13.78
CA MET A 202 -3.51 -37.55 14.37
C MET A 202 -2.36 -36.75 14.99
N THR A 203 -2.36 -35.45 14.74
CA THR A 203 -1.30 -34.54 15.20
C THR A 203 -1.82 -33.46 16.13
N LYS A 204 -2.94 -32.81 15.78
CA LYS A 204 -3.49 -31.69 16.54
C LYS A 204 -5.02 -31.67 16.49
N ILE A 205 -5.62 -31.24 17.59
CA ILE A 205 -7.01 -30.78 17.65
C ILE A 205 -6.96 -29.26 17.56
N LEU A 206 -7.62 -28.69 16.56
CA LEU A 206 -7.63 -27.25 16.34
C LEU A 206 -9.04 -26.72 16.64
N PRO A 207 -9.18 -25.55 17.29
CA PRO A 207 -10.45 -24.87 17.28
C PRO A 207 -10.83 -24.47 15.83
N PRO A 208 -12.12 -24.43 15.47
CA PRO A 208 -12.55 -24.10 14.11
C PRO A 208 -12.03 -22.72 13.65
N TYR A 209 -11.95 -21.77 14.58
CA TYR A 209 -11.43 -20.42 14.33
C TYR A 209 -9.89 -20.32 14.32
N SER A 210 -9.17 -21.44 14.26
CA SER A 210 -7.70 -21.45 14.16
C SER A 210 -7.22 -20.79 12.87
N ASP A 211 -6.12 -20.03 12.94
CA ASP A 211 -5.50 -19.42 11.77
C ASP A 211 -4.97 -20.45 10.76
N LEU A 212 -4.76 -21.69 11.20
CA LEU A 212 -4.42 -22.82 10.33
C LEU A 212 -5.61 -23.28 9.47
N CYS A 213 -6.85 -22.96 9.87
CA CYS A 213 -8.05 -23.35 9.15
C CYS A 213 -8.47 -22.34 8.07
N ILE A 214 -8.14 -21.06 8.28
CA ILE A 214 -8.47 -19.95 7.37
C ILE A 214 -8.06 -20.20 5.90
N PRO A 215 -6.86 -20.74 5.58
CA PRO A 215 -6.46 -20.97 4.20
C PRO A 215 -7.45 -21.85 3.43
N PHE A 216 -7.90 -22.96 4.01
CA PHE A 216 -8.84 -23.87 3.33
C PHE A 216 -10.29 -23.36 3.38
N TYR A 217 -10.71 -22.64 4.41
CA TYR A 217 -12.01 -21.96 4.38
C TYR A 217 -12.11 -20.94 3.24
N ASN A 218 -11.02 -20.23 2.92
CA ASN A 218 -10.97 -19.36 1.75
C ASN A 218 -11.05 -20.15 0.43
N VAL A 219 -10.61 -21.41 0.39
CA VAL A 219 -10.80 -22.29 -0.77
C VAL A 219 -12.26 -22.74 -0.90
N LEU A 220 -12.87 -23.17 0.20
CA LEU A 220 -14.30 -23.49 0.27
C LEU A 220 -15.14 -22.31 -0.22
N LEU A 221 -14.82 -21.10 0.23
CA LEU A 221 -15.50 -19.88 -0.21
C LEU A 221 -15.40 -19.65 -1.72
N ARG A 222 -14.23 -19.87 -2.34
CA ARG A 222 -14.08 -19.77 -3.81
C ARG A 222 -14.97 -20.76 -4.55
N ARG A 223 -15.13 -21.98 -4.00
CA ARG A 223 -16.05 -22.98 -4.55
C ARG A 223 -17.50 -22.50 -4.46
N ILE A 224 -17.89 -21.95 -3.31
CA ILE A 224 -19.22 -21.37 -3.09
C ILE A 224 -19.50 -20.25 -4.09
N MET A 225 -18.57 -19.31 -4.27
CA MET A 225 -18.73 -18.21 -5.24
C MET A 225 -18.93 -18.73 -6.67
N LYS A 226 -18.26 -19.83 -7.05
CA LYS A 226 -18.46 -20.48 -8.35
C LYS A 226 -19.84 -21.12 -8.48
N MET A 227 -20.34 -21.76 -7.42
CA MET A 227 -21.69 -22.37 -7.39
C MET A 227 -22.80 -21.31 -7.49
N VAL A 228 -22.56 -20.10 -6.97
CA VAL A 228 -23.45 -18.94 -7.15
C VAL A 228 -23.40 -18.35 -8.57
N GLY A 229 -22.50 -18.83 -9.44
CA GLY A 229 -22.37 -18.39 -10.83
C GLY A 229 -21.34 -17.28 -11.05
N LEU A 230 -20.61 -16.86 -10.01
CA LEU A 230 -19.56 -15.85 -10.14
C LEU A 230 -18.27 -16.44 -10.73
N LYS A 231 -17.58 -15.65 -11.55
CA LYS A 231 -16.31 -16.02 -12.19
C LYS A 231 -15.12 -15.40 -11.45
N LEU A 232 -14.14 -16.23 -11.12
CA LEU A 232 -12.89 -15.77 -10.51
C LEU A 232 -12.03 -15.03 -11.54
N VAL A 233 -11.70 -13.76 -11.28
CA VAL A 233 -10.73 -12.96 -12.04
C VAL A 233 -9.67 -12.41 -11.09
N GLY A 234 -8.46 -12.94 -11.18
CA GLY A 234 -7.39 -12.64 -10.23
C GLY A 234 -7.69 -13.25 -8.85
N ARG A 235 -8.04 -12.42 -7.87
CA ARG A 235 -8.39 -12.84 -6.49
C ARG A 235 -9.86 -12.66 -6.15
N ASN A 236 -10.61 -11.95 -6.99
CA ASN A 236 -11.99 -11.53 -6.72
C ASN A 236 -12.95 -12.25 -7.67
N HIS A 237 -14.23 -12.30 -7.30
CA HIS A 237 -15.27 -12.98 -8.05
C HIS A 237 -16.18 -11.94 -8.70
N TYR A 238 -16.43 -12.05 -10.00
CA TYR A 238 -17.22 -11.10 -10.76
C TYR A 238 -18.36 -11.79 -11.48
N ASP A 239 -19.42 -11.04 -11.76
CA ASP A 239 -20.54 -11.49 -12.57
C ASP A 239 -20.46 -10.87 -13.98
N PRO A 240 -20.07 -11.64 -15.01
CA PRO A 240 -20.06 -11.17 -16.38
C PRO A 240 -21.46 -11.00 -16.99
N GLN A 241 -22.50 -11.63 -16.42
CA GLN A 241 -23.87 -11.55 -16.95
C GLN A 241 -24.52 -10.21 -16.59
N SER A 242 -24.27 -9.70 -15.39
CA SER A 242 -24.74 -8.39 -14.91
C SER A 242 -23.83 -7.22 -15.33
N ALA A 243 -23.11 -7.36 -16.43
CA ALA A 243 -22.08 -6.41 -16.83
C ALA A 243 -22.65 -5.14 -17.49
N VAL A 244 -22.26 -3.97 -16.98
CA VAL A 244 -22.69 -2.66 -17.50
C VAL A 244 -21.81 -2.24 -18.68
N ILE A 245 -22.40 -1.98 -19.84
CA ILE A 245 -21.69 -1.57 -21.06
C ILE A 245 -21.71 -0.06 -21.20
N LEU A 246 -20.53 0.56 -21.18
CA LEU A 246 -20.33 1.99 -21.43
C LEU A 246 -19.95 2.19 -22.90
N GLY A 247 -20.97 2.13 -23.77
CA GLY A 247 -20.80 2.16 -25.23
C GLY A 247 -19.98 3.36 -25.74
N LYS A 248 -20.22 4.56 -25.19
CA LYS A 248 -19.49 5.80 -25.54
C LYS A 248 -17.98 5.68 -25.40
N HIS A 249 -17.51 4.88 -24.44
CA HIS A 249 -16.10 4.75 -24.07
C HIS A 249 -15.52 3.37 -24.43
N ARG A 250 -16.31 2.50 -25.08
CA ARG A 250 -15.96 1.09 -25.37
C ARG A 250 -15.49 0.30 -24.14
N LEU A 251 -16.09 0.59 -22.98
CA LEU A 251 -15.79 -0.10 -21.74
C LEU A 251 -16.94 -0.99 -21.29
N GLN A 252 -16.61 -1.98 -20.49
CA GLN A 252 -17.56 -2.79 -19.75
C GLN A 252 -17.12 -2.85 -18.29
N VAL A 253 -18.09 -2.74 -17.37
CA VAL A 253 -17.86 -2.80 -15.92
C VAL A 253 -18.55 -4.05 -15.40
N TRP A 254 -17.77 -4.99 -14.87
CA TRP A 254 -18.30 -6.21 -14.25
C TRP A 254 -18.44 -5.97 -12.75
N PRO A 255 -19.65 -6.06 -12.17
CA PRO A 255 -19.83 -6.04 -10.73
C PRO A 255 -19.30 -7.33 -10.11
N GLY A 256 -18.92 -7.29 -8.85
CA GLY A 256 -18.34 -8.45 -8.17
C GLY A 256 -17.98 -8.18 -6.72
N TYR A 257 -17.32 -9.17 -6.12
CA TYR A 257 -17.03 -9.22 -4.70
C TYR A 257 -15.59 -9.66 -4.47
N ALA A 258 -14.88 -8.92 -3.63
CA ALA A 258 -13.66 -9.37 -2.98
C ALA A 258 -14.06 -10.01 -1.65
N THR A 259 -13.73 -11.28 -1.47
CA THR A 259 -14.17 -12.04 -0.30
C THR A 259 -12.98 -12.71 0.39
N SER A 260 -12.98 -12.66 1.72
CA SER A 260 -11.95 -13.32 2.52
C SER A 260 -12.49 -13.66 3.90
N ILE A 261 -12.21 -14.86 4.38
CA ILE A 261 -12.47 -15.26 5.76
C ILE A 261 -11.28 -14.82 6.61
N LYS A 262 -11.58 -14.15 7.73
CA LYS A 262 -10.59 -13.64 8.68
C LYS A 262 -10.99 -14.01 10.09
N ARG A 263 -9.97 -14.20 10.93
CA ARG A 263 -10.13 -14.28 12.38
C ARG A 263 -9.92 -12.89 12.97
N THR A 264 -10.79 -12.56 13.92
CA THR A 264 -10.81 -11.31 14.67
C THR A 264 -10.94 -11.63 16.17
N ASP A 265 -10.98 -10.60 17.03
CA ASP A 265 -11.20 -10.78 18.47
C ASP A 265 -12.49 -11.51 18.81
N ALA A 266 -13.56 -11.25 18.05
CA ALA A 266 -14.88 -11.84 18.31
C ALA A 266 -15.11 -13.18 17.62
N GLY A 267 -14.15 -13.67 16.82
CA GLY A 267 -14.25 -14.96 16.15
C GLY A 267 -13.99 -14.89 14.64
N LEU A 268 -14.67 -15.76 13.89
CA LEU A 268 -14.57 -15.87 12.44
C LEU A 268 -15.57 -14.93 11.75
N TYR A 269 -15.07 -14.16 10.78
CA TYR A 269 -15.90 -13.30 9.95
C TYR A 269 -15.58 -13.49 8.47
N LEU A 270 -16.62 -13.44 7.65
CA LEU A 270 -16.50 -13.29 6.22
C LEU A 270 -16.45 -11.79 5.89
N SER A 271 -15.30 -11.30 5.45
CA SER A 271 -15.16 -9.95 4.90
C SER A 271 -15.58 -9.95 3.44
N VAL A 272 -16.58 -9.14 3.08
CA VAL A 272 -17.08 -8.98 1.70
C VAL A 272 -16.97 -7.53 1.29
N ASP A 273 -16.25 -7.24 0.22
CA ASP A 273 -16.21 -5.90 -0.36
C ASP A 273 -16.75 -5.91 -1.79
N VAL A 274 -17.57 -4.92 -2.15
CA VAL A 274 -18.13 -4.78 -3.49
C VAL A 274 -17.08 -4.16 -4.39
N THR A 275 -16.69 -4.89 -5.44
CA THR A 275 -15.63 -4.47 -6.35
C THR A 275 -16.09 -4.50 -7.80
N HIS A 276 -15.54 -3.61 -8.61
CA HIS A 276 -15.86 -3.51 -10.03
C HIS A 276 -14.62 -3.79 -10.87
N LYS A 277 -14.74 -4.64 -11.89
CA LYS A 277 -13.68 -4.86 -12.87
C LYS A 277 -13.99 -4.08 -14.14
N VAL A 278 -13.15 -3.11 -14.46
CA VAL A 278 -13.24 -2.37 -15.73
C VAL A 278 -12.46 -3.12 -16.81
N LEU A 279 -13.17 -3.49 -17.87
CA LEU A 279 -12.65 -4.18 -19.05
C LEU A 279 -12.87 -3.32 -20.28
N ARG A 280 -11.96 -3.42 -21.25
CA ARG A 280 -12.16 -2.79 -22.55
C ARG A 280 -12.84 -3.77 -23.50
N ASN A 281 -13.65 -3.23 -24.40
CA ASN A 281 -14.23 -4.00 -25.51
C ASN A 281 -13.30 -4.10 -26.71
N ASP A 282 -12.23 -3.31 -26.75
CA ASP A 282 -11.21 -3.43 -27.78
C ASP A 282 -10.33 -4.66 -27.50
N SER A 283 -10.23 -5.56 -28.48
CA SER A 283 -9.20 -6.60 -28.50
C SER A 283 -7.82 -5.96 -28.66
N VAL A 284 -6.77 -6.70 -28.31
CA VAL A 284 -5.39 -6.26 -28.57
C VAL A 284 -5.19 -6.06 -30.07
N LEU A 285 -5.79 -6.91 -30.91
CA LEU A 285 -5.77 -6.74 -32.36
C LEU A 285 -6.38 -5.39 -32.81
N ASN A 286 -7.49 -4.96 -32.22
CA ASN A 286 -8.07 -3.65 -32.52
C ASN A 286 -7.13 -2.51 -32.14
N ALA A 287 -6.46 -2.62 -30.98
CA ALA A 287 -5.47 -1.64 -30.56
C ALA A 287 -4.30 -1.57 -31.56
N MET A 288 -3.81 -2.72 -32.02
CA MET A 288 -2.78 -2.79 -33.07
C MET A 288 -3.26 -2.13 -34.37
N LYS A 289 -4.48 -2.42 -34.82
CA LYS A 289 -5.06 -1.77 -36.02
C LYS A 289 -5.12 -0.24 -35.89
N VAL A 290 -5.42 0.29 -34.70
CA VAL A 290 -5.43 1.74 -34.44
C VAL A 290 -4.03 2.36 -34.53
N VAL A 291 -3.00 1.67 -34.04
CA VAL A 291 -1.59 2.11 -34.18
C VAL A 291 -1.18 2.08 -35.65
N TYR A 292 -1.54 1.02 -36.37
CA TYR A 292 -1.26 0.87 -37.80
C TYR A 292 -1.84 2.03 -38.64
N GLN A 293 -3.04 2.48 -38.29
CA GLN A 293 -3.71 3.61 -38.95
C GLN A 293 -3.04 4.98 -38.67
N GLN A 294 -2.24 5.11 -37.60
CA GLN A 294 -1.57 6.36 -37.24
C GLN A 294 -0.20 6.52 -37.92
N GLY A 295 0.37 5.45 -38.49
CA GLY A 295 1.61 5.47 -39.25
C GLY A 295 2.18 4.07 -39.44
N THR A 296 2.69 3.78 -40.64
CA THR A 296 3.21 2.46 -41.02
C THR A 296 4.72 2.31 -40.78
N GLU A 297 5.49 3.40 -40.84
CA GLU A 297 6.96 3.35 -40.93
C GLU A 297 7.68 2.82 -39.68
N ASN A 298 7.03 2.72 -38.52
CA ASN A 298 7.58 2.09 -37.30
C ASN A 298 6.50 1.33 -36.51
N PHE A 299 5.56 0.70 -37.22
CA PHE A 299 4.38 0.09 -36.63
C PHE A 299 4.70 -0.93 -35.51
N GLN A 300 5.68 -1.81 -35.73
CA GLN A 300 6.02 -2.88 -34.78
C GLN A 300 6.61 -2.32 -33.49
N ASP A 301 7.49 -1.31 -33.60
CA ASP A 301 8.12 -0.66 -32.45
C ASP A 301 7.10 0.14 -31.63
N GLU A 302 6.23 0.91 -32.29
CA GLU A 302 5.20 1.69 -31.60
C GLU A 302 4.14 0.78 -30.95
N CYS A 303 3.75 -0.32 -31.61
CA CYS A 303 2.89 -1.34 -30.99
C CYS A 303 3.54 -1.98 -29.77
N SER A 304 4.82 -2.35 -29.87
CA SER A 304 5.54 -2.98 -28.75
C SER A 304 5.67 -2.03 -27.57
N LYS A 305 5.95 -0.74 -27.82
CA LYS A 305 5.97 0.31 -26.78
C LYS A 305 4.62 0.50 -26.09
N GLU A 306 3.50 0.41 -26.81
CA GLU A 306 2.17 0.58 -26.22
C GLU A 306 1.67 -0.68 -25.48
N LEU A 307 1.97 -1.87 -26.00
CA LEU A 307 1.41 -3.13 -25.52
C LEU A 307 2.26 -3.79 -24.43
N VAL A 308 3.59 -3.76 -24.53
CA VAL A 308 4.46 -4.45 -23.57
C VAL A 308 4.31 -3.86 -22.17
N GLY A 309 4.10 -4.72 -21.19
CA GLY A 309 3.79 -4.37 -19.80
C GLY A 309 2.30 -4.22 -19.50
N SER A 310 1.44 -4.14 -20.53
CA SER A 310 -0.01 -4.10 -20.34
C SER A 310 -0.55 -5.44 -19.85
N ILE A 311 -1.63 -5.37 -19.07
CA ILE A 311 -2.35 -6.55 -18.59
C ILE A 311 -3.58 -6.77 -19.46
N ILE A 312 -3.68 -7.95 -20.04
CA ILE A 312 -4.79 -8.39 -20.86
C ILE A 312 -5.61 -9.45 -20.14
N ILE A 313 -6.87 -9.61 -20.56
CA ILE A 313 -7.73 -10.71 -20.16
C ILE A 313 -8.17 -11.50 -21.39
N THR A 314 -8.18 -12.82 -21.27
CA THR A 314 -8.75 -13.72 -22.27
C THR A 314 -10.15 -14.12 -21.83
N ARG A 315 -11.18 -13.71 -22.57
CA ARG A 315 -12.59 -13.88 -22.16
C ARG A 315 -13.04 -15.34 -22.10
N TYR A 316 -12.43 -16.21 -22.89
CA TYR A 316 -12.76 -17.64 -22.98
C TYR A 316 -12.40 -18.43 -21.71
N ASN A 317 -11.43 -17.97 -20.91
CA ASN A 317 -11.03 -18.62 -19.66
C ASN A 317 -10.94 -17.65 -18.46
N ASN A 318 -11.23 -16.36 -18.67
CA ASN A 318 -11.14 -15.26 -17.70
C ASN A 318 -9.77 -15.12 -17.00
N ARG A 319 -8.70 -15.55 -17.68
CA ARG A 319 -7.34 -15.41 -17.17
C ARG A 319 -6.74 -14.08 -17.60
N THR A 320 -5.93 -13.51 -16.71
CA THR A 320 -5.18 -12.29 -17.00
C THR A 320 -3.72 -12.60 -17.22
N TYR A 321 -3.13 -11.98 -18.23
CA TYR A 321 -1.73 -12.14 -18.60
C TYR A 321 -1.08 -10.77 -18.73
N ARG A 322 0.22 -10.70 -18.43
CA ARG A 322 1.03 -9.51 -18.74
C ARG A 322 1.70 -9.75 -20.08
N ILE A 323 1.58 -8.83 -21.01
CA ILE A 323 2.34 -8.88 -22.26
C ILE A 323 3.79 -8.58 -21.90
N ASP A 324 4.67 -9.55 -22.07
CA ASP A 324 6.11 -9.38 -21.87
C ASP A 324 6.83 -9.14 -23.21
N ASP A 325 6.22 -9.57 -24.32
CA ASP A 325 6.71 -9.36 -25.68
C ASP A 325 5.60 -9.53 -26.72
N VAL A 326 5.91 -9.18 -27.98
CA VAL A 326 5.09 -9.53 -29.15
C VAL A 326 5.97 -10.31 -30.13
N ASP A 327 5.61 -11.55 -30.42
CA ASP A 327 6.30 -12.39 -31.39
C ASP A 327 5.70 -12.12 -32.78
N TRP A 328 6.42 -11.33 -33.57
CA TRP A 328 6.04 -10.93 -34.92
C TRP A 328 6.31 -12.01 -35.99
N ASN A 329 7.08 -13.04 -35.65
CA ASN A 329 7.47 -14.10 -36.57
C ASN A 329 6.51 -15.30 -36.52
N LYS A 330 5.57 -15.31 -35.56
CA LYS A 330 4.56 -16.35 -35.41
C LYS A 330 3.16 -15.81 -35.61
N SER A 331 2.29 -16.71 -36.04
CA SER A 331 0.91 -16.48 -36.41
C SER A 331 0.01 -17.58 -35.82
N PRO A 332 -1.32 -17.39 -35.81
CA PRO A 332 -2.25 -18.45 -35.46
C PRO A 332 -2.11 -19.75 -36.29
N LYS A 333 -1.50 -19.71 -37.48
CA LYS A 333 -1.26 -20.89 -38.33
C LYS A 333 -0.14 -21.78 -37.79
N ASP A 334 0.76 -21.23 -36.98
CA ASP A 334 1.89 -21.97 -36.42
C ASP A 334 1.44 -23.01 -35.40
N THR A 335 2.28 -24.03 -35.22
CA THR A 335 2.01 -25.16 -34.34
C THR A 335 2.79 -25.08 -33.04
N PHE A 336 2.25 -25.68 -31.98
CA PHE A 336 2.90 -25.83 -30.70
C PHE A 336 2.62 -27.22 -30.11
N THR A 337 3.48 -27.66 -29.21
CA THR A 337 3.38 -28.97 -28.58
C THR A 337 2.50 -28.91 -27.33
N LEU A 338 1.51 -29.78 -27.27
CA LEU A 338 0.64 -30.01 -26.11
C LEU A 338 1.37 -30.82 -25.04
N MET A 339 0.80 -30.88 -23.83
CA MET A 339 1.42 -31.60 -22.71
C MET A 339 1.48 -33.12 -22.89
N ASP A 340 0.65 -33.66 -23.79
CA ASP A 340 0.66 -35.07 -24.17
C ASP A 340 1.69 -35.39 -25.27
N GLY A 341 2.48 -34.39 -25.71
CA GLY A 341 3.49 -34.53 -26.75
C GLY A 341 2.95 -34.35 -28.18
N SER A 342 1.63 -34.20 -28.37
CA SER A 342 1.04 -33.97 -29.69
C SER A 342 1.24 -32.52 -30.15
N SER A 343 1.35 -32.29 -31.47
CA SER A 343 1.43 -30.94 -32.05
C SER A 343 0.06 -30.48 -32.55
N THR A 344 -0.31 -29.24 -32.25
CA THR A 344 -1.55 -28.63 -32.76
C THR A 344 -1.31 -27.18 -33.18
N SER A 345 -2.08 -26.66 -34.14
CA SER A 345 -2.08 -25.24 -34.48
C SER A 345 -2.87 -24.41 -33.46
N PHE A 346 -2.63 -23.10 -33.37
CA PHE A 346 -3.46 -22.25 -32.51
C PHE A 346 -4.92 -22.24 -32.97
N VAL A 347 -5.18 -22.19 -34.29
CA VAL A 347 -6.54 -22.24 -34.86
C VAL A 347 -7.28 -23.50 -34.41
N ASP A 348 -6.65 -24.67 -34.55
CA ASP A 348 -7.26 -25.95 -34.17
C ASP A 348 -7.45 -26.05 -32.66
N TYR A 349 -6.48 -25.58 -31.87
CA TYR A 349 -6.57 -25.59 -30.42
C TYR A 349 -7.75 -24.76 -29.92
N TYR A 350 -7.92 -23.54 -30.41
CA TYR A 350 -9.01 -22.66 -30.00
C TYR A 350 -10.38 -23.15 -30.48
N SER A 351 -10.44 -23.72 -31.69
CA SER A 351 -11.66 -24.33 -32.23
C SER A 351 -12.08 -25.56 -31.41
N LYS A 352 -11.16 -26.51 -31.17
CA LYS A 352 -11.45 -27.76 -30.45
C LYS A 352 -11.74 -27.55 -28.96
N ASN A 353 -10.97 -26.71 -28.28
CA ASN A 353 -11.05 -26.60 -26.82
C ASN A 353 -12.04 -25.53 -26.34
N TYR A 354 -12.31 -24.51 -27.16
CA TYR A 354 -13.17 -23.39 -26.77
C TYR A 354 -14.30 -23.11 -27.77
N GLY A 355 -14.36 -23.80 -28.91
CA GLY A 355 -15.36 -23.55 -29.95
C GLY A 355 -15.19 -22.20 -30.65
N ILE A 356 -13.97 -21.66 -30.69
CA ILE A 356 -13.69 -20.30 -31.19
C ILE A 356 -12.99 -20.36 -32.55
N THR A 357 -13.57 -19.67 -33.53
CA THR A 357 -12.97 -19.47 -34.86
C THR A 357 -12.18 -18.16 -34.90
N ILE A 358 -10.88 -18.24 -35.17
CA ILE A 358 -9.99 -17.09 -35.35
C ILE A 358 -10.21 -16.53 -36.77
N LYS A 359 -10.44 -15.22 -36.89
CA LYS A 359 -10.72 -14.59 -38.20
C LYS A 359 -9.45 -14.13 -38.90
N GLU A 360 -8.50 -13.58 -38.16
CA GLU A 360 -7.31 -12.94 -38.71
C GLU A 360 -6.11 -13.87 -38.56
N LEU A 361 -5.76 -14.62 -39.61
CA LEU A 361 -4.79 -15.71 -39.50
C LEU A 361 -3.32 -15.26 -39.56
N ASP A 362 -3.06 -14.02 -39.98
CA ASP A 362 -1.71 -13.45 -40.14
C ASP A 362 -1.35 -12.46 -39.01
N GLN A 363 -2.17 -12.40 -37.96
CA GLN A 363 -1.86 -11.58 -36.78
C GLN A 363 -0.66 -12.16 -36.01
N PRO A 364 0.17 -11.32 -35.35
CA PRO A 364 1.28 -11.79 -34.51
C PRO A 364 0.76 -12.46 -33.23
N LEU A 365 1.65 -13.06 -32.44
CA LEU A 365 1.31 -13.64 -31.14
C LEU A 365 1.85 -12.82 -29.97
N LEU A 366 1.11 -12.73 -28.88
CA LEU A 366 1.55 -12.07 -27.64
C LEU A 366 2.31 -13.07 -26.78
N VAL A 367 3.46 -12.67 -26.25
CA VAL A 367 4.27 -13.50 -25.38
C VAL A 367 4.05 -13.09 -23.93
N HIS A 368 3.72 -14.07 -23.09
CA HIS A 368 3.74 -13.94 -21.64
C HIS A 368 4.78 -14.90 -21.06
N ARG A 369 5.68 -14.40 -20.22
CA ARG A 369 6.71 -15.17 -19.54
C ARG A 369 6.36 -15.25 -18.05
N PRO A 370 5.85 -16.40 -17.56
CA PRO A 370 5.54 -16.55 -16.15
C PRO A 370 6.79 -16.34 -15.29
N LYS A 371 6.71 -15.51 -14.24
CA LYS A 371 7.83 -15.32 -13.31
C LYS A 371 8.17 -16.65 -12.61
N GLU A 372 9.45 -17.03 -12.67
CA GLU A 372 9.96 -18.23 -12.00
C GLU A 372 9.67 -18.19 -10.49
N ARG A 373 9.28 -19.34 -9.96
CA ARG A 373 9.25 -19.57 -8.51
C ARG A 373 10.27 -20.65 -8.20
N SER A 374 11.28 -20.31 -7.40
CA SER A 374 12.07 -21.32 -6.71
C SER A 374 11.15 -22.07 -5.74
N LYS A 375 10.96 -23.37 -5.98
CA LYS A 375 10.49 -24.28 -4.94
C LYS A 375 11.71 -24.73 -4.14
N PRO A 376 11.68 -24.75 -2.79
CA PRO A 376 12.63 -25.54 -2.04
C PRO A 376 12.29 -27.02 -2.31
N GLY A 377 13.24 -27.80 -2.83
CA GLY A 377 13.09 -29.26 -2.99
C GLY A 377 12.69 -29.76 -4.39
N GLY A 378 13.32 -29.23 -5.45
CA GLY A 378 13.55 -30.00 -6.69
C GLY A 378 12.32 -30.52 -7.45
N LYS A 379 11.70 -29.64 -8.25
CA LYS A 379 11.17 -29.92 -9.61
C LYS A 379 10.53 -28.64 -10.15
N GLN A 380 11.21 -28.03 -11.13
CA GLN A 380 10.72 -26.92 -11.95
C GLN A 380 9.40 -27.34 -12.61
N ILE A 381 8.35 -26.54 -12.46
CA ILE A 381 7.09 -26.77 -13.16
C ILE A 381 6.66 -25.45 -13.80
N LEU A 382 6.70 -25.46 -15.14
CA LEU A 382 6.47 -24.42 -16.16
C LEU A 382 7.64 -23.48 -16.48
N THR A 383 8.60 -24.01 -17.22
CA THR A 383 9.55 -23.28 -18.07
C THR A 383 8.99 -23.19 -19.50
N GLY A 384 7.95 -22.38 -19.71
CA GLY A 384 7.38 -22.21 -21.05
C GLY A 384 6.81 -20.83 -21.25
N GLU A 385 7.19 -20.19 -22.36
CA GLU A 385 6.55 -18.99 -22.86
C GLU A 385 5.10 -19.30 -23.23
N ILE A 386 4.16 -18.45 -22.79
CA ILE A 386 2.75 -18.59 -23.12
C ILE A 386 2.46 -17.65 -24.29
N LEU A 387 2.07 -18.23 -25.43
CA LEU A 387 1.66 -17.49 -26.62
C LEU A 387 0.14 -17.30 -26.64
N LEU A 388 -0.30 -16.06 -26.88
CA LEU A 388 -1.72 -15.68 -26.88
C LEU A 388 -2.07 -14.96 -28.18
N VAL A 389 -3.29 -15.20 -28.68
CA VAL A 389 -3.78 -14.57 -29.92
C VAL A 389 -4.35 -13.18 -29.60
N PRO A 390 -3.87 -12.10 -30.25
CA PRO A 390 -4.35 -10.73 -30.02
C PRO A 390 -5.86 -10.52 -30.21
N GLU A 391 -6.47 -11.21 -31.17
CA GLU A 391 -7.92 -11.16 -31.43
C GLU A 391 -8.75 -11.62 -30.23
N LEU A 392 -8.26 -12.63 -29.50
CA LEU A 392 -8.95 -13.25 -28.36
C LEU A 392 -8.53 -12.64 -27.01
N SER A 393 -7.61 -11.68 -27.04
CA SER A 393 -7.04 -11.01 -25.88
C SER A 393 -7.61 -9.59 -25.79
N PHE A 394 -8.11 -9.21 -24.62
CA PHE A 394 -8.74 -7.90 -24.41
C PHE A 394 -7.95 -7.07 -23.42
N MET A 395 -7.80 -5.78 -23.73
CA MET A 395 -7.10 -4.85 -22.84
C MET A 395 -7.88 -4.68 -21.52
N THR A 396 -7.18 -4.64 -20.39
CA THR A 396 -7.80 -4.42 -19.08
C THR A 396 -7.46 -3.05 -18.51
N GLY A 397 -8.30 -2.59 -17.57
CA GLY A 397 -8.09 -1.34 -16.86
C GLY A 397 -8.41 -0.11 -17.69
N ILE A 398 -8.41 1.05 -17.00
CA ILE A 398 -8.79 2.33 -17.57
C ILE A 398 -7.65 2.86 -18.45
N PRO A 399 -7.88 3.20 -19.75
CA PRO A 399 -6.88 3.81 -20.62
C PRO A 399 -6.28 5.08 -20.03
N ASP A 400 -4.96 5.28 -20.15
CA ASP A 400 -4.32 6.49 -19.62
C ASP A 400 -4.82 7.79 -20.29
N LYS A 401 -5.18 7.72 -21.58
CA LYS A 401 -5.85 8.82 -22.30
C LYS A 401 -7.18 9.18 -21.61
N MET A 402 -7.97 8.17 -21.23
CA MET A 402 -9.25 8.35 -20.53
C MET A 402 -9.05 8.83 -19.10
N ARG A 403 -8.02 8.36 -18.38
CA ARG A 403 -7.70 8.86 -17.02
C ARG A 403 -7.44 10.36 -17.00
N LYS A 404 -6.94 10.93 -18.10
CA LYS A 404 -6.72 12.37 -18.27
C LYS A 404 -8.00 13.13 -18.68
N ASP A 405 -9.02 12.43 -19.17
CA ASP A 405 -10.32 13.00 -19.53
C ASP A 405 -11.29 12.96 -18.33
N PHE A 406 -11.56 14.13 -17.77
CA PHE A 406 -12.46 14.30 -16.63
C PHE A 406 -13.89 13.86 -16.92
N ARG A 407 -14.39 13.99 -18.16
CA ARG A 407 -15.77 13.62 -18.50
C ARG A 407 -15.92 12.10 -18.51
N ALA A 408 -15.02 11.42 -19.23
CA ALA A 408 -15.01 9.97 -19.30
C ALA A 408 -14.78 9.33 -17.92
N MET A 409 -13.89 9.88 -17.10
CA MET A 409 -13.71 9.42 -15.72
C MET A 409 -14.95 9.67 -14.86
N LYS A 410 -15.67 10.78 -15.04
CA LYS A 410 -16.90 11.05 -14.29
C LYS A 410 -17.99 10.01 -14.61
N ASP A 411 -18.21 9.71 -15.88
CA ASP A 411 -19.18 8.69 -16.32
C ASP A 411 -18.82 7.32 -15.74
N LEU A 412 -17.55 6.92 -15.82
CA LEU A 412 -17.09 5.65 -15.25
C LEU A 412 -17.24 5.61 -13.73
N THR A 413 -16.89 6.70 -13.06
CA THR A 413 -16.94 6.81 -11.59
C THR A 413 -18.36 6.70 -11.06
N GLN A 414 -19.36 7.19 -11.80
CA GLN A 414 -20.78 7.04 -11.44
C GLN A 414 -21.20 5.57 -11.29
N HIS A 415 -20.58 4.65 -12.03
CA HIS A 415 -20.89 3.21 -11.96
C HIS A 415 -20.00 2.43 -11.01
N ILE A 416 -18.90 3.00 -10.52
CA ILE A 416 -17.93 2.31 -9.64
C ILE A 416 -18.04 2.81 -8.20
N ASN A 417 -18.38 4.07 -7.99
CA ASN A 417 -18.52 4.67 -6.67
C ASN A 417 -19.90 4.35 -6.09
N VAL A 418 -19.96 3.28 -5.33
CA VAL A 418 -21.17 2.79 -4.68
C VAL A 418 -21.38 3.51 -3.35
N SER A 419 -22.60 4.00 -3.10
CA SER A 419 -23.01 4.56 -1.81
C SER A 419 -23.06 3.49 -0.70
N SER A 420 -23.12 3.89 0.57
CA SER A 420 -23.19 2.94 1.69
C SER A 420 -24.44 2.04 1.61
N ALA A 421 -25.58 2.61 1.22
CA ALA A 421 -26.84 1.88 1.04
C ALA A 421 -26.73 0.84 -0.10
N GLU A 422 -26.27 1.25 -1.29
CA GLU A 422 -26.09 0.35 -2.43
C GLU A 422 -25.07 -0.76 -2.13
N HIS A 423 -23.98 -0.44 -1.44
CA HIS A 423 -22.92 -1.40 -1.09
C HIS A 423 -23.46 -2.48 -0.16
N THR A 424 -24.20 -2.09 0.88
CA THR A 424 -24.84 -3.04 1.79
C THR A 424 -25.95 -3.84 1.09
N GLY A 425 -26.69 -3.23 0.17
CA GLY A 425 -27.67 -3.92 -0.67
C GLY A 425 -27.05 -5.01 -1.54
N SER A 426 -25.92 -4.75 -2.18
CA SER A 426 -25.18 -5.77 -2.95
C SER A 426 -24.67 -6.91 -2.06
N ILE A 427 -24.20 -6.60 -0.84
CA ILE A 427 -23.78 -7.64 0.12
C ILE A 427 -24.98 -8.51 0.50
N LYS A 428 -26.12 -7.92 0.87
CA LYS A 428 -27.35 -8.66 1.19
C LYS A 428 -27.78 -9.56 0.02
N GLN A 429 -27.72 -9.06 -1.21
CA GLN A 429 -28.03 -9.85 -2.40
C GLN A 429 -27.09 -11.06 -2.54
N LEU A 430 -25.78 -10.89 -2.31
CA LEU A 430 -24.84 -12.00 -2.32
C LEU A 430 -25.18 -13.05 -1.25
N LEU A 431 -25.48 -12.63 -0.02
CA LEU A 431 -25.84 -13.53 1.07
C LEU A 431 -27.12 -14.31 0.76
N THR A 432 -28.14 -13.64 0.24
CA THR A 432 -29.37 -14.28 -0.24
C THR A 432 -29.09 -15.31 -1.34
N ASN A 433 -28.22 -15.00 -2.29
CA ASN A 433 -27.85 -15.93 -3.37
C ASN A 433 -27.09 -17.16 -2.86
N ILE A 434 -26.27 -17.00 -1.81
CA ILE A 434 -25.61 -18.13 -1.13
C ILE A 434 -26.69 -18.94 -0.43
N ASN A 435 -27.49 -18.35 0.45
CA ASN A 435 -28.41 -19.11 1.30
C ASN A 435 -29.59 -19.75 0.54
N ASN A 436 -29.98 -19.21 -0.62
CA ASN A 436 -30.99 -19.81 -1.49
C ASN A 436 -30.45 -20.96 -2.36
N ASN A 437 -29.14 -21.14 -2.48
CA ASN A 437 -28.55 -22.21 -3.27
C ASN A 437 -28.29 -23.46 -2.38
N PRO A 438 -29.05 -24.56 -2.54
CA PRO A 438 -28.95 -25.72 -1.67
C PRO A 438 -27.58 -26.42 -1.73
N GLU A 439 -26.87 -26.34 -2.86
CA GLU A 439 -25.53 -26.91 -2.97
C GLU A 439 -24.53 -26.14 -2.10
N THR A 440 -24.66 -24.81 -2.02
CA THR A 440 -23.75 -23.99 -1.22
C THR A 440 -23.97 -24.18 0.28
N VAL A 441 -25.24 -24.23 0.71
CA VAL A 441 -25.62 -24.49 2.11
C VAL A 441 -25.11 -25.87 2.53
N LYS A 442 -25.27 -26.88 1.69
CA LYS A 442 -24.75 -28.23 1.94
C LYS A 442 -23.22 -28.27 2.07
N GLU A 443 -22.50 -27.49 1.27
CA GLU A 443 -21.03 -27.42 1.33
C GLU A 443 -20.52 -26.67 2.57
N LEU A 444 -21.25 -25.66 3.05
CA LEU A 444 -20.98 -24.96 4.31
C LEU A 444 -21.25 -25.85 5.53
N ASP A 445 -22.42 -26.50 5.56
CA ASP A 445 -22.86 -27.35 6.67
C ASP A 445 -21.95 -28.57 6.86
N ARG A 446 -21.41 -29.12 5.75
CA ARG A 446 -20.38 -30.17 5.75
C ARG A 446 -19.11 -29.81 6.53
N TRP A 447 -18.75 -28.53 6.58
CA TRP A 447 -17.64 -28.02 7.38
C TRP A 447 -18.08 -27.47 8.74
N GLY A 448 -19.37 -27.58 9.06
CA GLY A 448 -20.00 -27.03 10.25
C GLY A 448 -19.95 -25.50 10.28
N LEU A 449 -19.97 -24.84 9.13
CA LEU A 449 -19.95 -23.39 9.02
C LEU A 449 -21.35 -22.86 8.68
N GLU A 450 -21.74 -21.78 9.31
CA GLU A 450 -22.98 -21.06 9.04
C GLU A 450 -22.66 -19.58 8.88
N ILE A 451 -23.07 -19.00 7.75
CA ILE A 451 -22.86 -17.59 7.42
C ILE A 451 -24.14 -16.84 7.76
N ASP A 452 -24.02 -15.77 8.54
CA ASP A 452 -25.16 -14.94 8.91
C ASP A 452 -25.78 -14.23 7.69
N ASN A 453 -27.05 -13.85 7.80
CA ASN A 453 -27.81 -13.19 6.73
C ASN A 453 -27.61 -11.67 6.69
N GLU A 454 -27.03 -11.10 7.74
CA GLU A 454 -26.89 -9.67 7.92
C GLU A 454 -25.43 -9.25 8.12
N VAL A 455 -25.17 -7.99 7.80
CA VAL A 455 -23.87 -7.38 8.06
C VAL A 455 -23.69 -7.15 9.56
N LEU A 456 -22.45 -7.22 10.05
CA LEU A 456 -22.14 -6.98 11.45
C LEU A 456 -22.58 -5.56 11.84
N ILE A 457 -23.44 -5.48 12.85
CA ILE A 457 -23.78 -4.26 13.58
C ILE A 457 -23.16 -4.37 14.97
N THR A 458 -22.36 -3.38 15.35
CA THR A 458 -21.67 -3.35 16.65
C THR A 458 -21.62 -1.93 17.22
N GLN A 459 -21.11 -1.79 18.43
CA GLN A 459 -20.90 -0.48 19.05
C GLN A 459 -19.53 0.06 18.64
N GLY A 460 -19.44 1.37 18.46
CA GLY A 460 -18.21 2.12 18.28
C GLY A 460 -18.28 3.42 19.07
N ARG A 461 -17.30 4.29 18.89
CA ARG A 461 -17.25 5.60 19.57
C ARG A 461 -16.94 6.71 18.58
N ILE A 462 -17.49 7.89 18.81
CA ILE A 462 -17.11 9.11 18.09
C ILE A 462 -16.27 9.95 19.04
N LEU A 463 -15.01 10.16 18.69
CA LEU A 463 -14.15 11.09 19.42
C LEU A 463 -14.70 12.53 19.37
N PRO A 464 -14.47 13.33 20.41
CA PRO A 464 -14.81 14.74 20.38
C PRO A 464 -14.05 15.45 19.26
N LEU A 465 -14.70 16.44 18.65
CA LEU A 465 -14.06 17.28 17.62
C LEU A 465 -12.93 18.09 18.24
N GLU A 466 -11.88 18.30 17.44
CA GLU A 466 -10.71 19.05 17.88
C GLU A 466 -10.87 20.53 17.56
N THR A 467 -10.46 21.37 18.51
CA THR A 467 -10.37 22.82 18.28
C THR A 467 -9.11 23.13 17.48
N ILE A 468 -9.29 23.75 16.32
CA ILE A 468 -8.22 24.27 15.48
C ILE A 468 -7.77 25.61 16.05
N CYS A 469 -6.50 25.69 16.43
CA CYS A 469 -5.87 26.90 16.92
C CYS A 469 -5.21 27.62 15.74
N LEU A 470 -5.72 28.80 15.41
CA LEU A 470 -5.10 29.77 14.51
C LEU A 470 -4.32 30.80 15.35
N HIS A 471 -3.69 31.79 14.71
CA HIS A 471 -2.90 32.79 15.42
C HIS A 471 -3.72 33.63 16.41
N SER A 472 -4.87 34.17 15.96
CA SER A 472 -5.74 35.08 16.72
C SER A 472 -7.05 34.43 17.20
N ALA A 473 -7.38 33.25 16.69
CA ALA A 473 -8.70 32.64 16.85
C ALA A 473 -8.62 31.12 17.04
N SER A 474 -9.67 30.56 17.62
CA SER A 474 -9.85 29.11 17.74
C SER A 474 -11.19 28.71 17.15
N VAL A 475 -11.21 27.65 16.33
CA VAL A 475 -12.39 27.23 15.59
C VAL A 475 -12.64 25.75 15.84
N VAL A 476 -13.87 25.38 16.17
CA VAL A 476 -14.31 23.98 16.13
C VAL A 476 -14.91 23.70 14.75
N PRO A 477 -14.38 22.74 13.98
CA PRO A 477 -14.88 22.44 12.64
C PRO A 477 -16.36 22.05 12.65
N GLY A 478 -17.09 22.44 11.60
CA GLY A 478 -18.45 21.97 11.34
C GLY A 478 -18.49 20.51 10.90
N SER A 479 -19.67 19.99 10.53
CA SER A 479 -19.86 18.59 10.13
C SER A 479 -19.03 18.14 8.93
N ASP A 480 -18.65 19.06 8.05
CA ASP A 480 -17.80 18.81 6.88
C ASP A 480 -16.30 18.72 7.21
N MET A 481 -15.92 18.91 8.48
CA MET A 481 -14.54 18.92 8.98
C MET A 481 -13.64 19.89 8.21
N SER A 482 -14.16 21.06 7.82
CA SER A 482 -13.44 22.09 7.08
C SER A 482 -13.33 23.38 7.89
N TRP A 483 -12.18 24.04 7.80
CA TRP A 483 -11.94 25.39 8.33
C TRP A 483 -11.39 26.34 7.26
N SER A 484 -11.75 26.06 6.00
CA SER A 484 -11.28 26.84 4.83
C SER A 484 -11.71 28.31 4.87
N LYS A 485 -12.88 28.60 5.44
CA LYS A 485 -13.46 29.95 5.44
C LYS A 485 -12.75 30.82 6.48
N GLU A 486 -12.39 30.22 7.59
CA GLU A 486 -11.81 30.87 8.75
C GLU A 486 -10.36 31.30 8.46
N LEU A 487 -9.59 30.46 7.76
CA LEU A 487 -8.23 30.80 7.30
C LEU A 487 -8.14 32.02 6.36
N VAL A 488 -9.27 32.40 5.74
CA VAL A 488 -9.32 33.44 4.71
C VAL A 488 -9.96 34.74 5.22
N ARG A 489 -10.78 34.66 6.27
CA ARG A 489 -11.59 35.79 6.76
C ARG A 489 -10.88 36.63 7.81
N ASP A 490 -10.00 36.03 8.59
CA ASP A 490 -9.31 36.70 9.68
C ASP A 490 -7.82 36.83 9.35
N ALA A 491 -7.15 37.88 9.85
CA ALA A 491 -5.69 38.12 9.73
C ALA A 491 -4.86 37.11 10.55
N SER A 492 -5.36 35.89 10.59
CA SER A 492 -5.03 34.73 11.41
C SER A 492 -3.70 34.08 11.04
N ILE A 493 -2.91 34.73 10.18
CA ILE A 493 -1.53 34.34 9.88
C ILE A 493 -0.54 35.53 10.03
N SER A 494 -0.94 36.72 10.47
CA SER A 494 -0.04 37.89 10.56
C SER A 494 0.87 37.88 11.79
N CYS A 495 2.15 38.19 11.59
CA CYS A 495 3.13 38.41 12.65
C CYS A 495 3.07 39.86 13.17
N VAL A 496 2.36 40.16 14.27
CA VAL A 496 2.65 41.35 15.11
C VAL A 496 2.27 41.10 16.58
N SER A 497 3.20 41.43 17.48
CA SER A 497 3.12 41.41 18.94
C SER A 497 2.14 42.42 19.52
N VAL A 498 1.31 42.05 20.51
CA VAL A 498 0.81 42.99 21.54
C VAL A 498 0.61 42.28 22.89
N GLY A 499 1.23 42.81 23.96
CA GLY A 499 0.65 42.86 25.31
C GLY A 499 0.87 41.70 26.32
N LEU A 500 1.94 41.82 27.13
CA LEU A 500 2.07 41.49 28.57
C LEU A 500 1.40 40.21 29.14
N CYS A 501 1.98 39.03 28.88
CA CYS A 501 2.13 37.90 29.83
C CYS A 501 3.04 36.80 29.20
N PRO A 502 3.85 36.05 29.97
CA PRO A 502 4.85 35.13 29.41
C PRO A 502 4.29 33.73 29.09
N PRO A 503 4.63 33.12 27.94
CA PRO A 503 4.57 33.65 26.57
C PRO A 503 3.35 33.06 25.81
N PRO A 504 2.59 33.84 25.02
CA PRO A 504 1.59 33.27 24.11
C PRO A 504 2.29 32.54 22.94
N LEU A 505 1.85 31.30 22.68
CA LEU A 505 2.29 30.43 21.58
C LEU A 505 2.01 31.13 20.23
N ARG A 506 3.06 31.40 19.41
CA ARG A 506 2.91 32.16 18.15
C ARG A 506 3.09 31.24 16.93
N LEU A 507 2.03 31.13 16.12
CA LEU A 507 2.11 30.68 14.72
C LEU A 507 2.63 31.85 13.85
N CYS A 508 3.50 31.58 12.87
CA CYS A 508 4.20 32.62 12.12
C CYS A 508 3.96 32.55 10.60
N THR A 509 3.61 33.67 9.96
CA THR A 509 3.92 33.89 8.54
C THR A 509 5.37 34.27 8.35
N ILE A 510 5.89 33.93 7.18
CA ILE A 510 7.17 34.44 6.72
C ILE A 510 6.89 35.50 5.65
N PRO A 511 7.25 36.77 5.91
CA PRO A 511 7.19 37.82 4.90
C PRO A 511 7.98 37.42 3.65
N LEU A 512 7.34 37.57 2.49
CA LEU A 512 7.95 37.26 1.21
C LEU A 512 8.36 38.57 0.53
N HIS A 513 9.60 38.97 0.77
CA HIS A 513 10.21 40.21 0.28
C HIS A 513 10.78 40.07 -1.13
N VAL A 514 11.54 39.00 -1.38
CA VAL A 514 12.24 38.78 -2.65
C VAL A 514 11.81 37.45 -3.23
N TRP A 515 11.00 37.50 -4.27
CA TRP A 515 10.51 36.33 -4.97
C TRP A 515 10.29 36.64 -6.46
N ALA A 516 10.41 35.62 -7.30
CA ALA A 516 10.29 35.78 -8.75
C ALA A 516 9.17 34.89 -9.33
N ILE A 517 8.52 35.41 -10.37
CA ILE A 517 7.53 34.68 -11.17
C ILE A 517 7.99 34.56 -12.62
N PHE A 518 8.13 33.31 -13.07
CA PHE A 518 8.55 32.93 -14.42
C PHE A 518 7.35 32.44 -15.21
N TYR A 519 7.11 33.03 -16.37
CA TYR A 519 5.95 32.71 -17.21
C TYR A 519 6.27 32.89 -18.69
N PRO A 520 5.69 32.09 -19.60
CA PRO A 520 5.84 32.30 -21.03
C PRO A 520 5.01 33.52 -21.46
N ARG A 521 5.44 34.26 -22.48
CA ARG A 521 4.76 35.47 -22.98
C ARG A 521 3.25 35.32 -23.18
N ARG A 522 2.79 34.16 -23.67
CA ARG A 522 1.36 33.85 -23.86
C ARG A 522 0.53 33.78 -22.57
N CYS A 523 1.18 33.74 -21.41
CA CYS A 523 0.54 33.70 -20.10
C CYS A 523 0.65 35.03 -19.33
N ALA A 524 1.10 36.10 -19.97
CA ALA A 524 1.34 37.39 -19.31
C ALA A 524 0.07 37.94 -18.64
N GLU A 525 -1.07 37.95 -19.34
CA GLU A 525 -2.33 38.45 -18.80
C GLU A 525 -2.79 37.68 -17.56
N GLN A 526 -2.79 36.34 -17.63
CA GLN A 526 -3.18 35.50 -16.50
C GLN A 526 -2.21 35.64 -15.31
N THR A 527 -0.94 35.94 -15.59
CA THR A 527 0.06 36.20 -14.55
C THR A 527 -0.23 37.51 -13.83
N GLU A 528 -0.52 38.58 -14.57
CA GLU A 528 -0.87 39.87 -13.97
C GLU A 528 -2.15 39.78 -13.15
N GLU A 529 -3.17 39.07 -13.66
CA GLU A 529 -4.40 38.84 -12.91
C GLU A 529 -4.11 38.08 -11.61
N LEU A 530 -3.29 37.03 -11.66
CA LEU A 530 -2.89 36.26 -10.49
C LEU A 530 -2.14 37.13 -9.46
N VAL A 531 -1.16 37.93 -9.88
CA VAL A 531 -0.38 38.80 -8.99
C VAL A 531 -1.28 39.87 -8.36
N SER A 532 -2.20 40.45 -9.12
CA SER A 532 -3.22 41.39 -8.62
C SER A 532 -4.10 40.75 -7.56
N ILE A 533 -4.57 39.51 -7.79
CA ILE A 533 -5.35 38.77 -6.82
C ILE A 533 -4.52 38.42 -5.58
N PHE A 534 -3.26 38.00 -5.72
CA PHE A 534 -2.37 37.73 -4.59
C PHE A 534 -2.24 38.96 -3.67
N GLN A 535 -2.02 40.14 -4.23
CA GLN A 535 -1.94 41.38 -3.44
C GLN A 535 -3.25 41.66 -2.69
N LYS A 536 -4.40 41.39 -3.31
CA LYS A 536 -5.73 41.58 -2.68
C LYS A 536 -6.04 40.57 -1.57
N VAL A 537 -5.55 39.33 -1.67
CA VAL A 537 -5.87 38.27 -0.70
C VAL A 537 -4.80 38.05 0.37
N ALA A 538 -3.55 38.43 0.13
CA ALA A 538 -2.46 38.23 1.09
C ALA A 538 -2.67 38.99 2.40
N GLY A 539 -3.09 40.26 2.33
CA GLY A 539 -3.35 41.11 3.49
C GLY A 539 -4.40 40.52 4.46
N PRO A 540 -5.62 40.19 3.99
CA PRO A 540 -6.64 39.52 4.81
C PRO A 540 -6.17 38.18 5.40
N MET A 541 -5.26 37.47 4.72
CA MET A 541 -4.65 36.23 5.22
C MET A 541 -3.47 36.50 6.17
N GLY A 542 -3.15 37.75 6.50
CA GLY A 542 -2.00 38.10 7.32
C GLY A 542 -0.64 37.82 6.69
N MET A 543 -0.57 37.59 5.38
CA MET A 543 0.67 37.38 4.65
C MET A 543 1.21 38.70 4.10
N ARG A 544 2.44 39.06 4.47
CA ARG A 544 3.15 40.19 3.86
C ARG A 544 3.82 39.71 2.57
N LEU A 545 3.38 40.23 1.43
CA LEU A 545 3.81 39.83 0.11
C LEU A 545 4.23 41.07 -0.69
N GLU A 546 5.52 41.19 -0.99
CA GLU A 546 6.04 42.25 -1.86
C GLU A 546 5.76 41.94 -3.34
N ARG A 547 5.94 42.93 -4.21
CA ARG A 547 5.77 42.74 -5.65
C ARG A 547 6.83 41.75 -6.19
N PRO A 548 6.43 40.73 -6.98
CA PRO A 548 7.39 39.78 -7.53
C PRO A 548 8.29 40.42 -8.58
N ILE A 549 9.50 39.89 -8.70
CA ILE A 549 10.33 40.04 -9.89
C ILE A 549 9.67 39.24 -11.02
N ARG A 550 9.25 39.92 -12.09
CA ARG A 550 8.56 39.29 -13.23
C ARG A 550 9.57 38.94 -14.32
N ILE A 551 9.56 37.68 -14.73
CA ILE A 551 10.48 37.18 -15.75
C ILE A 551 9.66 36.53 -16.86
N GLU A 552 9.47 37.30 -17.93
CA GLU A 552 8.84 36.82 -19.14
C GLU A 552 9.81 35.94 -19.93
N LEU A 553 9.37 34.73 -20.25
CA LEU A 553 10.13 33.76 -21.03
C LEU A 553 9.74 33.85 -22.50
N ARG A 554 10.77 33.81 -23.37
CA ARG A 554 10.62 33.84 -24.84
C ARG A 554 9.81 32.65 -25.39
N ASP A 555 9.91 31.49 -24.74
CA ASP A 555 9.29 30.23 -25.14
C ASP A 555 8.99 29.37 -23.90
N ASP A 556 8.29 28.26 -24.09
CA ASP A 556 7.95 27.33 -23.02
C ASP A 556 8.92 26.16 -22.89
N ARG A 557 10.10 26.18 -23.53
CA ARG A 557 11.05 25.05 -23.52
C ARG A 557 11.69 24.86 -22.16
N THR A 558 12.00 23.60 -21.82
CA THR A 558 12.58 23.23 -20.53
C THR A 558 13.89 23.95 -20.23
N GLU A 559 14.77 24.04 -21.23
CA GLU A 559 16.05 24.75 -21.09
C GLU A 559 15.87 26.23 -20.79
N THR A 560 14.88 26.88 -21.39
CA THR A 560 14.62 28.30 -21.19
C THR A 560 14.21 28.58 -19.74
N TYR A 561 13.33 27.76 -19.15
CA TYR A 561 13.01 27.86 -17.72
C TYR A 561 14.26 27.65 -16.86
N VAL A 562 14.98 26.54 -17.07
CA VAL A 562 16.13 26.18 -16.22
C VAL A 562 17.22 27.24 -16.28
N LYS A 563 17.59 27.73 -17.47
CA LYS A 563 18.60 28.78 -17.66
C LYS A 563 18.16 30.09 -17.04
N SER A 564 16.91 30.52 -17.25
CA SER A 564 16.41 31.79 -16.72
C SER A 564 16.30 31.77 -15.19
N ILE A 565 15.81 30.67 -14.62
CA ILE A 565 15.77 30.51 -13.16
C ILE A 565 17.18 30.53 -12.58
N HIS A 566 18.10 29.76 -13.14
CA HIS A 566 19.48 29.72 -12.65
C HIS A 566 20.19 31.08 -12.75
N SER A 567 20.00 31.79 -13.87
CA SER A 567 20.54 33.15 -14.04
C SER A 567 19.99 34.11 -12.99
N GLN A 568 18.69 34.05 -12.71
CA GLN A 568 18.08 34.94 -11.70
C GLN A 568 18.54 34.61 -10.28
N LEU A 569 18.68 33.32 -9.95
CA LEU A 569 19.19 32.92 -8.63
C LEU A 569 20.65 33.33 -8.44
N THR A 570 21.41 33.44 -9.53
CA THR A 570 22.80 33.92 -9.49
C THR A 570 22.87 35.43 -9.34
N SER A 571 21.99 36.18 -10.02
CA SER A 571 21.96 37.65 -9.93
C SER A 571 21.32 38.17 -8.64
N GLU A 572 20.40 37.41 -8.04
CA GLU A 572 19.71 37.76 -6.81
C GLU A 572 19.85 36.66 -5.74
N PRO A 573 20.96 36.66 -4.97
CA PRO A 573 21.20 35.66 -3.94
C PRO A 573 20.21 35.68 -2.77
N SER A 574 19.48 36.80 -2.56
CA SER A 574 18.51 36.94 -1.48
C SER A 574 17.13 36.34 -1.79
N MET A 575 16.98 35.72 -2.97
CA MET A 575 15.72 35.11 -3.41
C MET A 575 15.18 34.09 -2.41
N GLN A 576 13.93 34.28 -1.98
CA GLN A 576 13.27 33.39 -1.01
C GLN A 576 12.43 32.30 -1.69
N MET A 577 11.90 32.57 -2.89
CA MET A 577 10.94 31.68 -3.56
C MET A 577 10.94 31.87 -5.09
N VAL A 578 10.78 30.75 -5.81
CA VAL A 578 10.56 30.74 -7.26
C VAL A 578 9.14 30.27 -7.59
N VAL A 579 8.40 31.04 -8.37
CA VAL A 579 7.08 30.67 -8.89
C VAL A 579 7.17 30.48 -10.41
N CYS A 580 6.69 29.36 -10.93
CA CYS A 580 6.70 29.07 -12.38
C CYS A 580 5.30 28.78 -12.88
N ILE A 581 4.85 29.52 -13.89
CA ILE A 581 3.60 29.25 -14.61
C ILE A 581 3.93 28.37 -15.81
N ILE A 582 3.35 27.17 -15.85
CA ILE A 582 3.53 26.20 -16.94
C ILE A 582 2.22 25.99 -17.69
N THR A 583 2.32 25.61 -18.95
CA THR A 583 1.19 25.33 -19.83
C THR A 583 1.11 23.86 -20.17
N GLY A 584 -0.08 23.26 -20.05
CA GLY A 584 -0.28 21.83 -20.29
C GLY A 584 0.23 20.96 -19.14
N ASN A 585 0.25 19.64 -19.36
CA ASN A 585 0.69 18.66 -18.36
C ASN A 585 2.10 18.18 -18.70
N ARG A 586 3.10 19.00 -18.36
CA ARG A 586 4.51 18.78 -18.67
C ARG A 586 5.28 18.27 -17.47
N ASP A 587 5.17 16.97 -17.21
CA ASP A 587 5.85 16.28 -16.11
C ASP A 587 7.39 16.38 -16.26
N ASP A 588 7.89 16.45 -17.50
CA ASP A 588 9.29 16.70 -17.86
C ASP A 588 9.79 18.06 -17.35
N LEU A 589 9.03 19.13 -17.64
CA LEU A 589 9.35 20.49 -17.22
C LEU A 589 9.25 20.63 -15.70
N TYR A 590 8.21 20.07 -15.10
CA TYR A 590 8.04 20.04 -13.64
C TYR A 590 9.22 19.35 -12.96
N SER A 591 9.65 18.18 -13.47
CA SER A 591 10.82 17.47 -12.98
C SER A 591 12.09 18.32 -13.09
N ALA A 592 12.33 18.97 -14.23
CA ALA A 592 13.51 19.81 -14.43
C ALA A 592 13.56 21.02 -13.47
N ILE A 593 12.44 21.73 -13.29
CA ILE A 593 12.35 22.85 -12.34
C ILE A 593 12.60 22.36 -10.91
N LYS A 594 12.00 21.21 -10.53
CA LYS A 594 12.16 20.65 -9.19
C LYS A 594 13.57 20.14 -8.93
N LYS A 595 14.23 19.49 -9.91
CA LYS A 595 15.65 19.11 -9.81
C LYS A 595 16.55 20.33 -9.63
N LEU A 596 16.32 21.40 -10.39
CA LEU A 596 17.08 22.64 -10.22
C LEU A 596 16.91 23.20 -8.80
N CYS A 597 15.67 23.40 -8.35
CA CYS A 597 15.38 24.09 -7.09
C CYS A 597 15.58 23.24 -5.83
N CYS A 598 15.48 21.91 -5.92
CA CYS A 598 15.57 21.02 -4.76
C CYS A 598 16.96 20.38 -4.60
N VAL A 599 17.75 20.28 -5.68
CA VAL A 599 19.02 19.54 -5.69
C VAL A 599 20.20 20.48 -5.98
N LYS A 600 20.12 21.27 -7.05
CA LYS A 600 21.24 22.11 -7.50
C LYS A 600 21.32 23.46 -6.80
N SER A 601 20.19 24.13 -6.66
CA SER A 601 20.07 25.47 -6.08
C SER A 601 18.96 25.43 -5.04
N PRO A 602 19.25 25.17 -3.76
CA PRO A 602 18.26 24.86 -2.73
C PRO A 602 17.35 26.05 -2.42
N ILE A 603 16.24 26.14 -3.15
CA ILE A 603 15.23 27.18 -2.99
C ILE A 603 13.81 26.60 -3.09
N PRO A 604 12.89 26.99 -2.20
CA PRO A 604 11.50 26.60 -2.34
C PRO A 604 10.90 27.07 -3.68
N SER A 605 10.08 26.20 -4.30
CA SER A 605 9.46 26.50 -5.59
C SER A 605 7.98 26.11 -5.69
N GLN A 606 7.20 26.94 -6.39
CA GLN A 606 5.78 26.74 -6.68
C GLN A 606 5.57 26.66 -8.18
N VAL A 607 4.95 25.57 -8.65
CA VAL A 607 4.59 25.42 -10.06
C VAL A 607 3.08 25.52 -10.18
N ILE A 608 2.61 26.36 -11.11
CA ILE A 608 1.20 26.65 -11.33
C ILE A 608 0.87 26.31 -12.77
N ASN A 609 -0.16 25.49 -13.00
CA ASN A 609 -0.65 25.27 -14.36
C ASN A 609 -1.51 26.46 -14.78
N ALA A 610 -1.23 27.04 -15.95
CA ALA A 610 -1.99 28.15 -16.51
C ALA A 610 -3.50 27.83 -16.53
N ARG A 611 -3.88 26.60 -16.87
CA ARG A 611 -5.29 26.15 -16.88
C ARG A 611 -6.00 26.30 -15.53
N THR A 612 -5.27 26.22 -14.42
CA THR A 612 -5.81 26.34 -13.06
C THR A 612 -6.16 27.79 -12.72
N ILE A 613 -5.46 28.76 -13.33
CA ILE A 613 -5.67 30.19 -13.11
C ILE A 613 -6.47 30.87 -14.23
N SER A 614 -6.75 30.18 -15.33
CA SER A 614 -7.57 30.71 -16.44
C SER A 614 -9.07 30.82 -16.16
N GLN A 615 -9.56 30.45 -14.96
CA GLN A 615 -11.00 30.52 -14.61
C GLN A 615 -11.24 31.66 -13.60
N PRO A 616 -11.69 32.85 -14.04
CA PRO A 616 -11.81 34.03 -13.17
C PRO A 616 -12.67 33.77 -11.92
N GLN A 617 -13.78 33.04 -12.08
CA GLN A 617 -14.71 32.69 -11.00
C GLN A 617 -14.07 31.88 -9.87
N LYS A 618 -13.01 31.12 -10.16
CA LYS A 618 -12.30 30.28 -9.16
C LYS A 618 -10.96 30.86 -8.73
N LEU A 619 -10.43 31.84 -9.48
CA LEU A 619 -9.08 32.37 -9.32
C LEU A 619 -8.80 32.82 -7.89
N ARG A 620 -9.73 33.55 -7.25
CA ARG A 620 -9.58 33.98 -5.85
C ARG A 620 -9.34 32.81 -4.88
N SER A 621 -10.16 31.76 -4.96
CA SER A 621 -10.05 30.58 -4.09
C SER A 621 -8.79 29.74 -4.37
N VAL A 622 -8.38 29.68 -5.64
CA VAL A 622 -7.14 29.03 -6.07
C VAL A 622 -5.93 29.80 -5.53
N ALA A 623 -5.94 31.11 -5.68
CA ALA A 623 -4.87 32.00 -5.24
C ALA A 623 -4.64 31.91 -3.73
N GLN A 624 -5.70 31.90 -2.93
CA GLN A 624 -5.63 31.70 -1.48
C GLN A 624 -4.95 30.38 -1.11
N LYS A 625 -5.32 29.28 -1.75
CA LYS A 625 -4.69 27.97 -1.51
C LYS A 625 -3.22 27.95 -1.92
N ILE A 626 -2.88 28.60 -3.04
CA ILE A 626 -1.48 28.72 -3.48
C ILE A 626 -0.68 29.53 -2.45
N LEU A 627 -1.21 30.63 -1.93
CA LEU A 627 -0.54 31.42 -0.90
C LEU A 627 -0.33 30.65 0.41
N LEU A 628 -1.33 29.89 0.87
CA LEU A 628 -1.16 29.00 2.03
C LEU A 628 -0.02 27.99 1.79
N GLN A 629 0.05 27.40 0.60
CA GLN A 629 1.12 26.47 0.22
C GLN A 629 2.49 27.16 0.14
N ILE A 630 2.56 28.38 -0.41
CA ILE A 630 3.78 29.20 -0.44
C ILE A 630 4.26 29.47 0.98
N ASN A 631 3.38 29.89 1.89
CA ASN A 631 3.73 30.14 3.29
C ASN A 631 4.34 28.89 3.94
N CYS A 632 3.74 27.71 3.75
CA CYS A 632 4.31 26.44 4.26
C CYS A 632 5.71 26.15 3.70
N LYS A 633 5.92 26.42 2.41
CA LYS A 633 7.18 26.13 1.70
C LYS A 633 8.35 27.00 2.15
N VAL A 634 8.07 28.25 2.52
CA VAL A 634 9.10 29.14 3.06
C VAL A 634 9.36 28.89 4.54
N GLY A 635 8.53 28.09 5.23
CA GLY A 635 8.67 27.71 6.64
C GLY A 635 7.61 28.28 7.59
N GLY A 636 6.57 28.92 7.06
CA GLY A 636 5.47 29.47 7.85
C GLY A 636 4.55 28.40 8.42
N GLU A 637 3.88 28.74 9.51
CA GLU A 637 3.03 27.86 10.31
C GLU A 637 1.57 28.32 10.21
N LEU A 638 0.66 27.46 9.73
CA LEU A 638 -0.72 27.87 9.44
C LEU A 638 -1.69 27.68 10.61
N TRP A 639 -1.72 26.49 11.20
CA TRP A 639 -2.60 26.15 12.31
C TRP A 639 -2.04 24.98 13.11
N THR A 640 -2.55 24.80 14.32
CA THR A 640 -2.26 23.66 15.19
C THR A 640 -3.51 23.16 15.91
N VAL A 641 -3.36 22.11 16.71
CA VAL A 641 -4.37 21.59 17.63
C VAL A 641 -3.74 21.40 19.00
N ASN A 642 -4.51 21.52 20.08
CA ASN A 642 -3.98 21.35 21.42
C ASN A 642 -3.53 19.89 21.67
N ILE A 643 -2.24 19.66 21.90
CA ILE A 643 -1.67 18.35 22.22
C ILE A 643 -1.02 18.43 23.60
N PRO A 644 -1.64 17.86 24.65
CA PRO A 644 -1.17 18.01 26.04
C PRO A 644 0.03 17.11 26.39
N LEU A 645 0.78 16.61 25.39
CA LEU A 645 1.98 15.79 25.59
C LEU A 645 3.23 16.67 25.53
N LYS A 646 3.91 16.83 26.66
CA LYS A 646 5.19 17.56 26.72
C LYS A 646 6.34 16.73 26.17
N HIS A 647 7.32 17.41 25.58
CA HIS A 647 8.57 16.84 25.04
C HIS A 647 8.38 15.65 24.08
N VAL A 648 7.31 15.70 23.26
CA VAL A 648 7.00 14.69 22.26
C VAL A 648 7.52 15.08 20.88
N MET A 649 8.11 14.12 20.18
CA MET A 649 8.41 14.18 18.75
C MET A 649 7.54 13.16 18.02
N VAL A 650 6.85 13.60 16.96
CA VAL A 650 6.06 12.73 16.10
C VAL A 650 6.74 12.59 14.75
N ILE A 651 6.88 11.35 14.29
CA ILE A 651 7.61 10.96 13.09
C ILE A 651 6.65 10.25 12.13
N GLY A 652 6.76 10.55 10.85
CA GLY A 652 6.11 9.85 9.76
C GLY A 652 7.14 9.20 8.85
N VAL A 653 6.90 7.93 8.52
CA VAL A 653 7.74 7.17 7.60
C VAL A 653 6.86 6.51 6.54
N ASP A 654 7.18 6.75 5.27
CA ASP A 654 6.53 6.08 4.14
C ASP A 654 7.58 5.68 3.09
N VAL A 655 7.30 4.60 2.37
CA VAL A 655 8.18 4.08 1.32
C VAL A 655 7.45 4.13 -0.02
N HIS A 656 8.02 4.88 -0.95
CA HIS A 656 7.58 4.94 -2.32
C HIS A 656 8.40 3.96 -3.17
N HIS A 657 7.73 3.08 -3.90
CA HIS A 657 8.35 2.22 -4.90
C HIS A 657 8.05 2.78 -6.29
N ASP A 658 9.10 3.16 -7.02
CA ASP A 658 8.94 3.53 -8.43
C ASP A 658 8.88 2.24 -9.28
N PRO A 659 7.75 1.95 -9.97
CA PRO A 659 7.65 0.77 -10.82
C PRO A 659 8.64 0.77 -11.98
N SER A 660 9.12 1.95 -12.39
CA SER A 660 10.04 2.15 -13.51
C SER A 660 11.48 1.78 -13.19
N GLN A 661 11.91 1.92 -11.93
CA GLN A 661 13.22 1.50 -11.46
C GLN A 661 13.09 0.28 -10.54
N LYS A 662 13.27 -0.92 -11.11
CA LYS A 662 13.02 -2.21 -10.44
C LYS A 662 13.73 -2.42 -9.08
N ASN A 663 14.75 -1.62 -8.74
CA ASN A 663 15.63 -1.85 -7.59
C ASN A 663 15.80 -0.66 -6.62
N ARG A 664 15.10 0.46 -6.78
CA ARG A 664 15.25 1.63 -5.87
C ARG A 664 13.93 2.00 -5.21
N SER A 665 13.87 1.82 -3.90
CA SER A 665 12.76 2.31 -3.08
C SER A 665 13.18 3.61 -2.43
N VAL A 666 12.27 4.57 -2.35
CA VAL A 666 12.54 5.87 -1.76
C VAL A 666 11.79 5.97 -0.45
N MET A 667 12.51 6.05 0.65
CA MET A 667 11.91 6.30 1.96
C MET A 667 11.84 7.80 2.20
N GLY A 668 10.65 8.29 2.56
CA GLY A 668 10.46 9.62 3.12
C GLY A 668 10.38 9.55 4.64
N PHE A 669 11.13 10.40 5.31
CA PHE A 669 11.14 10.56 6.76
C PHE A 669 10.78 12.02 7.09
N VAL A 670 9.79 12.22 7.98
CA VAL A 670 9.39 13.56 8.43
C VAL A 670 9.20 13.53 9.95
N ALA A 671 9.85 14.44 10.68
CA ALA A 671 9.80 14.52 12.14
C ALA A 671 9.40 15.93 12.60
N SER A 672 8.54 16.04 13.61
CA SER A 672 8.18 17.32 14.23
C SER A 672 9.35 17.89 15.04
N LEU A 673 9.55 19.21 15.02
CA LEU A 673 10.68 19.86 15.68
C LEU A 673 10.32 20.63 16.95
N ASN A 674 9.05 21.01 17.15
CA ASN A 674 8.62 21.85 18.26
C ASN A 674 7.41 21.26 19.01
N SER A 675 7.14 21.76 20.22
CA SER A 675 6.05 21.27 21.08
C SER A 675 4.65 21.44 20.48
N LEU A 676 4.47 22.42 19.58
CA LEU A 676 3.24 22.65 18.84
C LEU A 676 3.02 21.67 17.68
N LEU A 677 4.03 20.86 17.33
CA LEU A 677 4.04 19.96 16.17
C LEU A 677 3.72 20.67 14.84
N THR A 678 4.24 21.88 14.68
CA THR A 678 4.03 22.72 13.49
C THR A 678 5.27 22.79 12.62
N ARG A 679 6.48 22.68 13.20
CA ARG A 679 7.72 22.65 12.41
C ARG A 679 8.12 21.22 12.10
N TRP A 680 8.58 20.98 10.88
CA TRP A 680 8.87 19.65 10.39
C TRP A 680 10.27 19.59 9.79
N TYR A 681 11.05 18.63 10.23
CA TYR A 681 12.26 18.19 9.56
C TYR A 681 11.95 17.07 8.59
N SER A 682 12.62 17.04 7.44
CA SER A 682 12.37 16.10 6.36
C SER A 682 13.67 15.58 5.75
N ARG A 683 13.70 14.27 5.47
CA ARG A 683 14.80 13.58 4.81
C ARG A 683 14.29 12.51 3.88
N VAL A 684 15.08 12.23 2.86
CA VAL A 684 14.85 11.15 1.91
C VAL A 684 16.07 10.26 1.87
N THR A 685 15.85 8.97 1.81
CA THR A 685 16.92 7.98 1.61
C THR A 685 16.52 7.04 0.49
N PHE A 686 17.44 6.82 -0.45
CA PHE A 686 17.28 5.84 -1.51
C PHE A 686 17.79 4.51 -1.00
N GLN A 687 16.87 3.59 -0.73
CA GLN A 687 17.20 2.29 -0.16
C GLN A 687 17.30 1.22 -1.25
N SER A 688 18.37 0.44 -1.19
CA SER A 688 18.40 -0.92 -1.73
C SER A 688 17.51 -1.84 -0.85
N PRO A 689 17.00 -2.99 -1.33
CA PRO A 689 16.07 -3.85 -0.57
C PRO A 689 16.53 -4.38 0.81
N HIS A 690 17.76 -4.05 1.24
CA HIS A 690 18.40 -4.52 2.46
C HIS A 690 19.09 -3.39 3.28
N GLU A 691 18.83 -2.12 2.96
CA GLU A 691 19.58 -0.99 3.51
C GLU A 691 18.82 -0.27 4.65
N GLU A 692 19.55 0.11 5.69
CA GLU A 692 19.04 0.50 7.01
C GLU A 692 18.34 1.88 7.04
N ILE A 693 17.53 2.11 8.07
CA ILE A 693 16.57 3.23 8.16
C ILE A 693 17.19 4.56 8.67
N ILE A 694 18.49 4.59 9.02
CA ILE A 694 18.91 5.41 10.17
C ILE A 694 20.16 6.24 9.91
N ASN A 695 19.96 7.50 9.51
CA ASN A 695 20.98 8.55 9.65
C ASN A 695 20.38 9.95 9.94
N GLY A 696 19.12 10.04 10.42
CA GLY A 696 18.33 11.28 10.41
C GLY A 696 18.14 12.04 11.74
N PHE A 697 18.59 11.53 12.89
CA PHE A 697 18.12 12.01 14.21
C PHE A 697 18.82 13.25 14.81
N GLN A 698 19.81 13.82 14.13
CA GLN A 698 20.76 14.78 14.72
C GLN A 698 20.37 16.27 14.58
N VAL A 699 19.12 16.67 14.90
CA VAL A 699 18.62 18.02 14.49
C VAL A 699 18.04 18.91 15.60
N ASN A 700 17.98 18.50 16.86
CA ASN A 700 17.53 19.39 17.94
C ASN A 700 18.51 19.48 19.10
N HIS A 701 18.83 20.71 19.54
CA HIS A 701 19.64 20.98 20.74
C HIS A 701 19.00 20.49 22.05
N ASN A 702 17.71 20.09 22.02
CA ASN A 702 17.01 19.40 23.10
C ASN A 702 16.41 18.08 22.56
N LEU A 703 16.84 16.94 23.10
CA LEU A 703 16.36 15.63 22.69
C LEU A 703 14.95 15.36 23.26
N PRO A 704 14.02 14.78 22.48
CA PRO A 704 12.66 14.52 22.95
C PRO A 704 12.61 13.36 23.96
N GLU A 705 11.80 13.48 25.01
CA GLU A 705 11.60 12.39 25.97
C GLU A 705 10.70 11.27 25.42
N LYS A 706 9.83 11.61 24.47
CA LYS A 706 8.85 10.69 23.87
C LYS A 706 8.89 10.79 22.36
N ILE A 707 9.00 9.65 21.68
CA ILE A 707 8.98 9.56 20.22
C ILE A 707 7.78 8.71 19.81
N VAL A 708 6.95 9.26 18.92
CA VAL A 708 5.81 8.54 18.32
C VAL A 708 6.05 8.40 16.82
N VAL A 709 6.21 7.18 16.34
CA VAL A 709 6.44 6.87 14.93
C VAL A 709 5.15 6.34 14.30
N TYR A 710 4.75 6.94 13.17
CA TYR A 710 3.70 6.43 12.30
C TYR A 710 4.33 5.90 10.99
N ARG A 711 4.23 4.59 10.78
CA ARG A 711 4.84 3.87 9.65
C ARG A 711 3.76 3.39 8.65
N ASP A 712 3.71 3.99 7.46
CA ASP A 712 2.75 3.62 6.39
C ASP A 712 3.34 2.58 5.42
N GLY A 713 2.52 1.74 4.80
CA GLY A 713 2.97 0.82 3.75
C GLY A 713 3.43 -0.56 4.21
N VAL A 714 3.03 -0.99 5.42
CA VAL A 714 3.33 -2.32 5.97
C VAL A 714 2.06 -3.18 6.00
N SER A 715 2.11 -4.38 5.42
CA SER A 715 0.99 -5.35 5.49
C SER A 715 1.02 -6.21 6.75
N ASP A 716 -0.08 -6.87 7.10
CA ASP A 716 -0.19 -7.73 8.30
C ASP A 716 0.91 -8.79 8.40
N SER A 717 1.29 -9.40 7.26
CA SER A 717 2.36 -10.40 7.19
C SER A 717 3.75 -9.85 7.51
N GLN A 718 3.93 -8.54 7.52
CA GLN A 718 5.20 -7.86 7.78
C GLN A 718 5.27 -7.26 9.20
N LEU A 719 4.17 -7.26 9.97
CA LEU A 719 4.16 -6.65 11.32
C LEU A 719 5.25 -7.25 12.22
N LYS A 720 5.40 -8.58 12.23
CA LYS A 720 6.44 -9.26 13.01
C LYS A 720 7.86 -8.91 12.54
N VAL A 721 8.04 -8.69 11.23
CA VAL A 721 9.33 -8.29 10.64
C VAL A 721 9.68 -6.86 11.08
N VAL A 722 8.71 -5.94 11.09
CA VAL A 722 8.91 -4.57 11.59
C VAL A 722 9.34 -4.56 13.06
N VAL A 723 8.68 -5.36 13.90
CA VAL A 723 9.07 -5.49 15.32
C VAL A 723 10.45 -6.11 15.49
N ALA A 724 10.81 -7.10 14.67
CA ALA A 724 12.09 -7.78 14.78
C ALA A 724 13.27 -6.97 14.23
N HIS A 725 13.05 -6.09 13.25
CA HIS A 725 14.13 -5.40 12.54
C HIS A 725 14.05 -3.87 12.60
N GLU A 726 12.91 -3.24 12.27
CA GLU A 726 12.83 -1.76 12.23
C GLU A 726 12.87 -1.14 13.64
N VAL A 727 12.18 -1.72 14.62
CA VAL A 727 12.14 -1.20 16.00
C VAL A 727 13.52 -1.27 16.68
N PRO A 728 14.24 -2.42 16.68
CA PRO A 728 15.57 -2.51 17.31
C PRO A 728 16.61 -1.62 16.62
N GLN A 729 16.52 -1.49 15.29
CA GLN A 729 17.37 -0.54 14.55
C GLN A 729 17.13 0.88 15.08
N LEU A 730 15.86 1.32 15.17
CA LEU A 730 15.53 2.64 15.69
C LEU A 730 16.05 2.86 17.13
N LEU A 731 15.90 1.87 18.01
CA LEU A 731 16.45 1.94 19.37
C LEU A 731 17.98 2.06 19.37
N LYS A 732 18.67 1.32 18.49
CA LYS A 732 20.13 1.42 18.32
C LYS A 732 20.56 2.84 17.90
N SER A 733 19.74 3.55 17.13
CA SER A 733 20.04 4.94 16.75
C SER A 733 20.07 5.92 17.92
N PHE A 734 19.30 5.64 18.98
CA PHE A 734 19.27 6.49 20.16
C PHE A 734 20.56 6.36 20.97
N GLN A 735 21.22 5.20 20.92
CA GLN A 735 22.50 4.94 21.59
C GLN A 735 23.66 5.79 21.05
N THR A 736 23.50 6.37 19.85
CA THR A 736 24.45 7.35 19.31
C THR A 736 24.51 8.63 20.16
N PHE A 737 23.47 8.89 20.96
CA PHE A 737 23.41 10.02 21.89
C PHE A 737 23.73 9.53 23.32
N PRO A 738 24.80 10.03 23.96
CA PRO A 738 25.16 9.62 25.32
C PRO A 738 24.03 9.86 26.32
N SER A 739 23.72 8.86 27.15
CA SER A 739 22.71 8.93 28.22
C SER A 739 21.29 9.28 27.75
N TYR A 740 20.94 8.90 26.52
CA TYR A 740 19.62 9.15 25.94
C TYR A 740 18.80 7.87 25.77
N ASP A 741 17.69 7.77 26.50
CA ASP A 741 16.75 6.64 26.44
C ASP A 741 15.30 7.15 26.35
N PRO A 742 14.84 7.55 25.15
CA PRO A 742 13.50 8.09 24.98
C PRO A 742 12.44 6.98 25.02
N LYS A 743 11.26 7.34 25.52
CA LYS A 743 10.09 6.46 25.42
C LYS A 743 9.59 6.41 23.99
N LEU A 744 9.39 5.22 23.44
CA LEU A 744 9.03 5.00 22.04
C LEU A 744 7.62 4.42 21.90
N VAL A 745 6.86 4.97 20.97
CA VAL A 745 5.61 4.40 20.47
C VAL A 745 5.74 4.21 18.97
N PHE A 746 5.50 3.00 18.49
CA PHE A 746 5.56 2.67 17.07
C PHE A 746 4.20 2.17 16.60
N ILE A 747 3.58 2.90 15.67
CA ILE A 747 2.25 2.64 15.14
C ILE A 747 2.37 2.40 13.63
N VAL A 748 1.95 1.22 13.20
CA VAL A 748 1.81 0.89 11.79
C VAL A 748 0.47 1.42 11.28
N VAL A 749 0.48 2.14 10.15
CA VAL A 749 -0.67 2.76 9.50
C VAL A 749 -1.02 1.99 8.24
N GLN A 750 -2.24 1.47 8.18
CA GLN A 750 -2.74 0.69 7.05
C GLN A 750 -3.96 1.36 6.43
N LYS A 751 -3.73 2.08 5.33
CA LYS A 751 -4.78 2.79 4.57
C LYS A 751 -5.40 1.96 3.43
N ARG A 752 -4.83 0.80 3.08
CA ARG A 752 -5.28 -0.06 1.97
C ARG A 752 -5.89 -1.34 2.52
N ILE A 753 -7.08 -1.22 3.08
CA ILE A 753 -7.83 -2.28 3.72
C ILE A 753 -9.18 -2.49 3.03
N THR A 754 -9.76 -3.68 3.18
CA THR A 754 -11.08 -4.03 2.66
C THR A 754 -12.21 -3.76 3.65
N THR A 755 -11.87 -3.43 4.89
CA THR A 755 -12.87 -3.09 5.93
C THR A 755 -13.55 -1.78 5.58
N THR A 756 -14.88 -1.80 5.56
CA THR A 756 -15.75 -0.64 5.39
C THR A 756 -16.59 -0.51 6.66
N LEU A 757 -16.82 0.73 7.10
CA LEU A 757 -17.69 1.07 8.22
C LEU A 757 -18.89 1.88 7.74
N TYR A 758 -20.04 1.62 8.35
CA TYR A 758 -21.30 2.30 8.08
C TYR A 758 -21.80 2.97 9.36
N GLY A 759 -22.33 4.18 9.25
CA GLY A 759 -23.10 4.80 10.32
C GLY A 759 -24.54 4.28 10.26
N VAL A 760 -25.11 3.87 11.40
CA VAL A 760 -26.52 3.49 11.48
C VAL A 760 -27.35 4.73 11.78
N THR A 761 -28.28 5.09 10.88
CA THR A 761 -29.17 6.26 11.03
C THR A 761 -30.61 5.86 10.70
N GLY A 762 -31.47 5.80 11.71
CA GLY A 762 -32.84 5.29 11.54
C GLY A 762 -32.83 3.86 10.98
N ASP A 763 -33.61 3.62 9.93
CA ASP A 763 -33.69 2.31 9.26
C ASP A 763 -32.60 2.08 8.19
N GLY A 764 -31.69 3.03 8.00
CA GLY A 764 -30.71 3.03 6.91
C GLY A 764 -29.23 2.99 7.37
N LEU A 765 -28.37 2.48 6.47
CA LEU A 765 -26.91 2.52 6.61
C LEU A 765 -26.32 3.66 5.76
N GLY A 766 -25.67 4.61 6.44
CA GLY A 766 -25.01 5.77 5.85
C GLY A 766 -23.49 5.76 6.07
N THR A 767 -22.85 6.88 5.77
CA THR A 767 -21.43 7.06 6.08
C THR A 767 -21.27 7.40 7.57
N PRO A 768 -20.29 6.79 8.28
CA PRO A 768 -20.04 7.12 9.67
C PRO A 768 -19.44 8.53 9.79
N PRO A 769 -19.75 9.29 10.86
CA PRO A 769 -19.20 10.61 11.05
C PRO A 769 -17.68 10.58 11.31
N PRO A 770 -16.93 11.64 10.97
CA PRO A 770 -15.52 11.77 11.33
C PRO A 770 -15.31 11.65 12.85
N GLY A 771 -14.20 11.03 13.23
CA GLY A 771 -13.89 10.68 14.62
C GLY A 771 -14.44 9.31 15.05
N THR A 772 -15.15 8.58 14.19
CA THR A 772 -15.64 7.22 14.51
C THR A 772 -14.47 6.25 14.67
N ILE A 773 -14.47 5.52 15.78
CA ILE A 773 -13.49 4.50 16.17
C ILE A 773 -14.18 3.16 16.37
N LEU A 774 -13.52 2.10 15.90
CA LEU A 774 -13.81 0.71 16.23
C LEU A 774 -12.50 0.04 16.68
N ASP A 775 -12.42 -0.36 17.93
CA ASP A 775 -11.23 -0.90 18.61
C ASP A 775 -11.48 -2.25 19.32
N HIS A 776 -12.57 -2.90 18.94
CA HIS A 776 -12.94 -4.25 19.37
C HIS A 776 -13.67 -4.97 18.23
N THR A 777 -14.06 -6.23 18.48
CA THR A 777 -14.79 -7.11 17.56
C THR A 777 -14.01 -7.47 16.31
N LEU A 778 -13.70 -6.51 15.43
CA LEU A 778 -13.02 -6.69 14.14
C LEU A 778 -11.49 -6.55 14.20
N THR A 779 -10.97 -6.12 15.35
CA THR A 779 -9.54 -5.95 15.62
C THR A 779 -8.81 -7.28 15.84
N HIS A 780 -7.47 -7.24 15.91
CA HIS A 780 -6.60 -8.40 16.05
C HIS A 780 -6.28 -8.75 17.50
N ARG A 781 -6.38 -10.03 17.85
CA ARG A 781 -6.19 -10.48 19.24
C ARG A 781 -4.79 -10.26 19.80
N ASP A 782 -3.79 -10.31 18.94
CA ASP A 782 -2.38 -10.26 19.31
C ASP A 782 -1.81 -8.83 19.40
N TRP A 783 -2.58 -7.81 19.01
CA TRP A 783 -2.11 -6.44 18.89
C TRP A 783 -3.04 -5.43 19.58
N VAL A 784 -2.48 -4.28 19.97
CA VAL A 784 -3.28 -3.10 20.33
C VAL A 784 -3.54 -2.32 19.06
N ASP A 785 -4.72 -2.51 18.49
CA ASP A 785 -5.11 -1.97 17.19
C ASP A 785 -6.50 -1.34 17.21
N PHE A 786 -6.75 -0.44 16.25
CA PHE A 786 -8.05 0.23 16.09
C PHE A 786 -8.24 0.75 14.67
N TYR A 787 -9.50 0.85 14.25
CA TYR A 787 -9.94 1.55 13.05
C TYR A 787 -10.39 2.95 13.40
N LEU A 788 -9.99 3.95 12.60
CA LEU A 788 -10.42 5.35 12.76
C LEU A 788 -10.89 5.94 11.42
N MET A 789 -12.10 6.46 11.42
CA MET A 789 -12.66 7.31 10.36
C MET A 789 -12.31 8.76 10.63
N ALA A 790 -11.12 9.19 10.22
CA ALA A 790 -10.65 10.54 10.52
C ALA A 790 -11.27 11.65 9.65
N HIS A 791 -11.84 11.32 8.49
CA HIS A 791 -12.20 12.28 7.44
C HIS A 791 -13.66 12.18 7.02
N HIS A 792 -14.22 13.31 6.54
CA HIS A 792 -15.56 13.35 5.97
C HIS A 792 -15.61 12.73 4.58
N VAL A 793 -16.54 11.79 4.38
CA VAL A 793 -16.77 11.13 3.09
C VAL A 793 -17.84 11.88 2.32
N ARG A 794 -17.46 12.50 1.18
CA ARG A 794 -18.43 13.24 0.34
C ARG A 794 -19.26 12.33 -0.57
N GLN A 795 -18.66 11.24 -1.03
CA GLN A 795 -19.26 10.27 -1.95
C GLN A 795 -18.67 8.89 -1.66
N GLY A 796 -19.50 7.85 -1.81
CA GLY A 796 -19.10 6.46 -1.60
C GLY A 796 -19.28 5.97 -0.16
N CYS A 797 -18.47 4.97 0.21
CA CYS A 797 -18.51 4.30 1.51
C CYS A 797 -17.44 4.80 2.50
N GLY A 798 -17.66 4.56 3.79
CA GLY A 798 -16.73 4.88 4.86
C GLY A 798 -15.54 3.93 4.93
N PHE A 799 -14.41 4.31 4.35
CA PHE A 799 -13.16 3.53 4.45
C PHE A 799 -12.27 4.01 5.61
N PRO A 800 -12.22 3.29 6.74
CA PRO A 800 -11.35 3.67 7.85
C PRO A 800 -9.87 3.53 7.49
N THR A 801 -9.03 4.03 8.38
CA THR A 801 -7.61 3.67 8.42
C THR A 801 -7.39 2.77 9.63
N HIS A 802 -6.67 1.67 9.45
CA HIS A 802 -6.33 0.74 10.52
C HIS A 802 -4.97 1.10 11.12
N TYR A 803 -4.88 1.15 12.43
CA TYR A 803 -3.70 1.52 13.19
C TYR A 803 -3.33 0.39 14.13
N VAL A 804 -2.09 -0.08 14.06
CA VAL A 804 -1.59 -1.18 14.90
C VAL A 804 -0.40 -0.67 15.71
N SER A 805 -0.54 -0.57 17.04
CA SER A 805 0.57 -0.25 17.93
C SER A 805 1.39 -1.53 18.16
N VAL A 806 2.58 -1.56 17.55
CA VAL A 806 3.48 -2.72 17.58
C VAL A 806 4.55 -2.60 18.67
N TYR A 807 4.76 -1.40 19.19
CA TYR A 807 5.69 -1.11 20.28
C TYR A 807 5.23 0.14 21.06
N ASN A 808 5.27 0.11 22.40
CA ASN A 808 4.83 1.22 23.26
C ASN A 808 5.51 1.16 24.64
N THR A 809 6.69 1.77 24.79
CA THR A 809 7.37 1.97 26.08
C THR A 809 6.97 3.28 26.77
N ALA A 810 6.17 4.11 26.10
CA ALA A 810 5.62 5.34 26.66
C ALA A 810 4.43 5.12 27.60
N ASN A 811 3.92 3.88 27.70
CA ASN A 811 2.72 3.52 28.44
C ASN A 811 1.53 4.42 28.11
N LEU A 812 1.42 4.85 26.84
CA LEU A 812 0.23 5.55 26.37
C LEU A 812 -0.94 4.57 26.36
N SER A 813 -2.04 4.94 27.02
CA SER A 813 -3.28 4.16 26.99
C SER A 813 -3.86 4.12 25.58
N PRO A 814 -4.76 3.15 25.27
CA PRO A 814 -5.45 3.11 23.98
C PRO A 814 -6.14 4.44 23.63
N ASP A 815 -6.73 5.11 24.63
CA ASP A 815 -7.35 6.42 24.48
C ASP A 815 -6.35 7.51 24.04
N HIS A 816 -5.16 7.53 24.65
CA HIS A 816 -4.09 8.45 24.26
C HIS A 816 -3.62 8.19 22.82
N LEU A 817 -3.44 6.92 22.43
CA LEU A 817 -3.03 6.55 21.07
C LEU A 817 -4.08 6.98 20.04
N GLN A 818 -5.35 6.69 20.30
CA GLN A 818 -6.48 7.01 19.43
C GLN A 818 -6.64 8.53 19.24
N ARG A 819 -6.65 9.29 20.34
CA ARG A 819 -6.82 10.74 20.30
C ARG A 819 -5.62 11.47 19.70
N LEU A 820 -4.40 11.04 20.01
CA LEU A 820 -3.19 11.58 19.37
C LEU A 820 -3.25 11.37 17.86
N THR A 821 -3.60 10.16 17.43
CA THR A 821 -3.74 9.82 16.00
C THR A 821 -4.79 10.70 15.32
N PHE A 822 -5.96 10.90 15.95
CA PHE A 822 -6.98 11.78 15.40
C PHE A 822 -6.52 13.24 15.32
N LYS A 823 -5.86 13.77 16.36
CA LYS A 823 -5.24 15.11 16.34
C LYS A 823 -4.24 15.27 15.19
N MET A 824 -3.38 14.28 14.96
CA MET A 824 -2.40 14.32 13.87
C MET A 824 -3.06 14.37 12.48
N CYS A 825 -4.29 13.87 12.31
CA CYS A 825 -5.03 13.97 11.06
C CYS A 825 -5.54 15.40 10.74
N HIS A 826 -5.45 16.33 11.68
CA HIS A 826 -5.83 17.74 11.49
C HIS A 826 -4.66 18.62 11.03
N LEU A 827 -3.41 18.13 11.10
CA LEU A 827 -2.20 18.96 10.94
C LEU A 827 -1.63 18.98 9.52
N TYR A 828 -2.36 18.52 8.50
CA TYR A 828 -1.86 18.53 7.12
C TYR A 828 -2.21 19.84 6.39
N TRP A 829 -1.24 20.74 6.31
CA TRP A 829 -1.45 22.12 5.88
C TRP A 829 -1.88 22.36 4.44
N ASN A 830 -1.74 21.38 3.54
CA ASN A 830 -2.21 21.52 2.16
C ASN A 830 -3.73 21.25 2.01
N TRP A 831 -4.41 20.91 3.12
CA TRP A 831 -5.85 20.69 3.17
C TRP A 831 -6.41 21.25 4.48
N PRO A 832 -7.19 22.34 4.45
CA PRO A 832 -7.81 22.94 5.64
C PRO A 832 -9.03 22.14 6.11
N GLY A 833 -8.76 20.88 6.45
CA GLY A 833 -9.72 19.91 6.94
C GLY A 833 -9.00 18.65 7.43
N THR A 834 -9.74 17.70 7.99
CA THR A 834 -9.18 16.42 8.39
C THR A 834 -8.80 15.55 7.20
N ILE A 835 -7.66 14.86 7.27
CA ILE A 835 -7.23 13.87 6.27
C ILE A 835 -7.28 12.43 6.81
N ARG A 836 -7.25 11.45 5.90
CA ARG A 836 -7.42 10.01 6.22
C ARG A 836 -6.31 9.40 7.07
N VAL A 837 -5.08 9.91 6.97
CA VAL A 837 -3.89 9.42 7.68
C VAL A 837 -3.24 10.58 8.44
N PRO A 838 -2.42 10.33 9.48
CA PRO A 838 -1.70 11.39 10.19
C PRO A 838 -0.90 12.28 9.23
N ALA A 839 -0.89 13.59 9.50
CA ALA A 839 -0.10 14.57 8.76
C ALA A 839 1.37 14.14 8.54
N PRO A 840 2.12 13.66 9.55
CA PRO A 840 3.49 13.17 9.35
C PRO A 840 3.60 12.07 8.26
N CYS A 841 2.70 11.08 8.24
CA CYS A 841 2.68 10.07 7.17
C CYS A 841 2.38 10.69 5.80
N LYS A 842 1.45 11.65 5.76
CA LYS A 842 1.09 12.31 4.50
C LYS A 842 2.25 13.15 3.96
N TYR A 843 2.99 13.82 4.83
CA TYR A 843 4.19 14.55 4.47
C TYR A 843 5.29 13.60 3.97
N ALA A 844 5.57 12.51 4.69
CA ALA A 844 6.52 11.49 4.29
C ALA A 844 6.19 10.89 2.91
N HIS A 845 4.92 10.55 2.66
CA HIS A 845 4.45 10.10 1.34
C HIS A 845 4.70 11.15 0.25
N LYS A 846 4.37 12.42 0.51
CA LYS A 846 4.55 13.52 -0.48
C LYS A 846 6.01 13.73 -0.81
N LEU A 847 6.87 13.70 0.20
CA LEU A 847 8.31 13.80 0.08
C LEU A 847 8.89 12.62 -0.72
N ALA A 848 8.59 11.38 -0.32
CA ALA A 848 9.03 10.16 -1.00
C ALA A 848 8.56 10.12 -2.46
N TYR A 849 7.31 10.54 -2.72
CA TYR A 849 6.76 10.65 -4.06
C TYR A 849 7.49 11.69 -4.91
N LEU A 850 7.74 12.90 -4.37
CA LEU A 850 8.50 13.93 -5.09
C LEU A 850 9.90 13.41 -5.47
N SER A 851 10.61 12.82 -4.51
CA SER A 851 11.97 12.34 -4.74
C SER A 851 12.03 11.12 -5.65
N GLY A 852 11.12 10.16 -5.49
CA GLY A 852 11.07 8.96 -6.32
C GLY A 852 10.60 9.23 -7.73
N GLN A 853 9.55 10.03 -7.92
CA GLN A 853 8.93 10.24 -9.23
C GLN A 853 9.58 11.33 -10.07
N TYR A 854 10.12 12.38 -9.44
CA TYR A 854 10.55 13.58 -10.16
C TYR A 854 12.01 13.97 -9.95
N LEU A 855 12.58 13.77 -8.76
CA LEU A 855 13.98 14.18 -8.49
C LEU A 855 14.99 13.08 -8.81
N HIS A 856 14.66 11.82 -8.52
CA HIS A 856 15.54 10.65 -8.58
C HIS A 856 16.88 10.88 -7.85
N SER A 857 16.88 11.75 -6.85
CA SER A 857 18.04 12.15 -6.05
C SER A 857 17.59 12.69 -4.70
N GLU A 858 18.52 12.71 -3.74
CA GLU A 858 18.27 13.30 -2.43
C GLU A 858 18.19 14.82 -2.55
N PRO A 859 17.14 15.45 -1.99
CA PRO A 859 17.06 16.90 -1.91
C PRO A 859 18.16 17.48 -1.01
N ALA A 860 18.55 18.71 -1.31
CA ALA A 860 19.56 19.44 -0.57
C ALA A 860 19.15 19.66 0.90
N ILE A 861 20.09 19.47 1.83
CA ILE A 861 19.87 19.52 3.28
C ILE A 861 19.34 20.88 3.78
N GLN A 862 19.66 21.97 3.08
CA GLN A 862 19.21 23.32 3.40
C GLN A 862 17.68 23.49 3.32
N LEU A 863 16.96 22.55 2.70
CA LEU A 863 15.50 22.57 2.63
C LEU A 863 14.83 21.68 3.69
N SER A 864 15.60 20.94 4.48
CA SER A 864 15.09 19.89 5.37
C SER A 864 14.14 20.39 6.45
N ASP A 865 14.27 21.63 6.90
CA ASP A 865 13.44 22.29 7.92
C ASP A 865 12.16 22.93 7.36
N ARG A 866 11.88 22.75 6.06
CA ARG A 866 10.74 23.33 5.34
C ARG A 866 9.89 22.26 4.69
N LEU A 867 8.62 22.60 4.46
CA LEU A 867 7.69 21.76 3.69
C LEU A 867 7.79 22.04 2.18
N TYR A 868 9.01 22.12 1.64
CA TYR A 868 9.29 22.46 0.23
C TYR A 868 8.65 21.51 -0.80
N PHE A 869 8.37 20.27 -0.36
CA PHE A 869 7.84 19.17 -1.15
C PHE A 869 6.31 19.16 -1.30
N LEU A 870 5.60 20.11 -0.66
CA LEU A 870 4.16 20.29 -0.87
C LEU A 870 3.84 20.71 -2.30
#